data_AF-A0AA37DFV7-F1
#
_entry.id   AF-A0AA37DFV7-F1
#
_cell.length_a   1.000
_cell.length_b   1.000
_cell.length_c   1.000
_cell.angle_alpha   90.00
_cell.angle_beta   90.00
_cell.angle_gamma   90.00
#
_symmetry.space_group_name_H-M   'P 1'
#
loop_
_entity.id
_entity.type
_entity.pdbx_description
1 polymer ?
#
loop_
_entity_poly.entity_id
_entity_poly.type
_entity_poly.pdbx_seq_one_letter_code
_entity_poly.pdbx_strand_id
1 'polypeptide(L)'
;MQENGKKAFELEVCIDSVESGIAAERGGADRIELCGSLEIGGITPGLGFFEQVRRQVTLPLFVMLRPRFGDFCYSEEECLALQAEAERFAAAGADGFVLGILKPDGSLDRERIAALMEYCGGKPVTLHRCFDLCKDPFDALRTAEELGIARILTSGQANTAVEGREQLATLQREAKTVRLMAGAGVSAENIPALYRATGILSYHMSGKETVDSPMVYRREGVSMGLPGFSEYSRSVTSAAKVARAREVLDKIERESCPSDWRPSHETETEIQAAFLARMRTSAALRRGYRESLAMAGPMTAGERAALRYLYAVLPETDLCGYDFSPETLLSFLRPALALYRERAEVRALPESYFLQYVLLPRVNNEELRPVREKLAACIAAHLRENGEEALTGTALARAVNYACAAEGSYVSSDGRTISAAGFLESGQGRCGEESVFYVNALRAVGIPARQVYAPWWAHCEDNHAWVEYWVDGTWHFAGACEPGELDDTGWFVAAAGRAMLVHSRFYPLLPGGKAALDAAALRNEEYIGEYNGLLYLNQLSRYADAVKLRIQTDTAERVTLYLLNSAGLRMIATFVPEPGREKELSLGQGSVYLRFQGKQGTRATMPDLRSGSQRIAESECETEAAEQAFRFFAPNGVRTAPRQTAEEQALGREKYARCNEKLQAKRAARRDRTAAFLRRAVTPEERMYRRAFLASLSEKDMIDVREELLEPEYQAAMRHRKRVPVAAFLEGILPERFGLEPLAAFRGESTAAALGAARRSLAKGSRSEAEMLTALRTLRGSGIAVKRREEDGAPLYFEDGAFHPFCAEDVARNVLLLRKGDAELRYEQHWTLYGNGKELDLEKRAWEENCLTLQLPDGDYELFTEKRLPNGNAYGKRVAFTLAGGAEKELTLSFPEVRAEELLGDIRLPAIGGIENESPFAMEFLLAPGEEPSEHIANEILAERDALRALCAEKKLSLRFFLKEEAAAERGSCKALKQIFPEAFYRLADFDAYGETLARKLFLEPGQLPLSILRRGRESAVFSAAGYRVGLIDLMLELRLVGEKGASSL
;
A
#
# COMPACT_ATOMS: atom_id res chain seq x y z
N MET A 1 -16.47 1.41 -29.84
CA MET A 1 -17.62 1.58 -28.91
C MET A 1 -18.67 0.46 -29.03
N GLN A 2 -18.38 -0.67 -29.69
CA GLN A 2 -19.14 -1.91 -29.53
C GLN A 2 -18.31 -2.89 -28.68
N GLU A 3 -18.24 -2.68 -27.38
CA GLU A 3 -17.74 -3.72 -26.46
C GLU A 3 -18.60 -3.73 -25.20
N ASN A 4 -19.21 -4.89 -24.99
CA ASN A 4 -20.07 -5.30 -23.87
C ASN A 4 -21.45 -4.63 -23.82
N GLY A 5 -22.49 -5.44 -23.55
CA GLY A 5 -23.88 -5.03 -23.38
C GLY A 5 -24.15 -4.10 -22.18
N LYS A 6 -23.24 -3.18 -21.87
CA LYS A 6 -23.34 -2.15 -20.83
C LYS A 6 -24.08 -0.93 -21.38
N LYS A 7 -25.19 -0.55 -20.74
CA LYS A 7 -25.94 0.68 -21.05
C LYS A 7 -25.63 1.76 -20.02
N ALA A 8 -24.47 2.40 -20.13
CA ALA A 8 -24.12 3.55 -19.29
C ALA A 8 -24.88 4.80 -19.76
N PHE A 9 -25.77 5.30 -18.91
CA PHE A 9 -26.56 6.51 -19.16
C PHE A 9 -25.83 7.77 -18.69
N GLU A 10 -25.89 8.81 -19.50
CA GLU A 10 -25.28 10.12 -19.24
C GLU A 10 -26.37 11.20 -19.20
N LEU A 11 -26.39 11.99 -18.12
CA LEU A 11 -27.25 13.15 -17.94
C LEU A 11 -26.41 14.43 -17.94
N GLU A 12 -26.59 15.26 -18.95
CA GLU A 12 -26.01 16.60 -19.02
C GLU A 12 -27.05 17.66 -18.62
N VAL A 13 -26.62 18.61 -17.80
CA VAL A 13 -27.45 19.76 -17.40
C VAL A 13 -26.81 21.06 -17.87
N CYS A 14 -27.56 21.87 -18.63
CA CYS A 14 -27.12 23.23 -18.96
C CYS A 14 -27.39 24.22 -17.83
N ILE A 15 -26.40 25.06 -17.54
CA ILE A 15 -26.46 26.08 -16.48
C ILE A 15 -25.95 27.44 -16.98
N ASP A 16 -26.41 28.51 -16.33
CA ASP A 16 -25.94 29.89 -16.51
C ASP A 16 -25.60 30.61 -15.20
N SER A 17 -25.61 29.88 -14.09
CA SER A 17 -25.31 30.41 -12.75
C SER A 17 -24.60 29.37 -11.89
N VAL A 18 -23.84 29.86 -10.90
CA VAL A 18 -23.06 28.99 -10.00
C VAL A 18 -23.99 28.14 -9.13
N GLU A 19 -25.08 28.74 -8.66
CA GLU A 19 -26.16 28.05 -7.92
C GLU A 19 -26.71 26.86 -8.73
N SER A 20 -26.97 27.07 -10.02
CA SER A 20 -27.48 26.02 -10.91
C SER A 20 -26.47 24.89 -11.11
N GLY A 21 -25.17 25.19 -11.16
CA GLY A 21 -24.12 24.16 -11.22
C GLY A 21 -24.04 23.29 -9.97
N ILE A 22 -24.15 23.91 -8.80
CA ILE A 22 -24.21 23.18 -7.51
C ILE A 22 -25.48 22.34 -7.45
N ALA A 23 -26.61 22.88 -7.91
CA ALA A 23 -27.88 22.15 -7.95
C ALA A 23 -27.83 20.96 -8.91
N ALA A 24 -27.19 21.09 -10.07
CA ALA A 24 -26.99 20.01 -11.02
C ALA A 24 -26.15 18.87 -10.43
N GLU A 25 -25.03 19.17 -9.76
CA GLU A 25 -24.20 18.16 -9.10
C GLU A 25 -24.94 17.46 -7.95
N ARG A 26 -25.65 18.23 -7.11
CA ARG A 26 -26.48 17.67 -6.04
C ARG A 26 -27.61 16.78 -6.57
N GLY A 27 -28.17 17.12 -7.73
CA GLY A 27 -29.18 16.32 -8.41
C GLY A 27 -28.64 15.08 -9.11
N GLY A 28 -27.32 14.85 -9.13
CA GLY A 28 -26.72 13.67 -9.74
C GLY A 28 -26.52 13.76 -11.25
N ALA A 29 -26.34 14.96 -11.81
CA ALA A 29 -25.87 15.11 -13.19
C ALA A 29 -24.49 14.42 -13.37
N ASP A 30 -24.23 13.92 -14.59
CA ASP A 30 -22.93 13.35 -14.94
C ASP A 30 -21.99 14.41 -15.54
N ARG A 31 -22.56 15.45 -16.15
CA ARG A 31 -21.83 16.55 -16.78
C ARG A 31 -22.66 17.84 -16.77
N ILE A 32 -21.96 18.97 -16.85
CA ILE A 32 -22.57 20.29 -17.04
C ILE A 32 -22.15 20.91 -18.37
N GLU A 33 -23.13 21.45 -19.11
CA GLU A 33 -22.89 22.43 -20.17
C GLU A 33 -22.96 23.84 -19.56
N LEU A 34 -21.88 24.61 -19.71
CA LEU A 34 -21.75 25.96 -19.18
C LEU A 34 -22.05 26.98 -20.28
N CYS A 35 -23.10 27.77 -20.06
CA CYS A 35 -23.60 28.76 -21.01
C CYS A 35 -23.67 30.15 -20.37
N GLY A 36 -23.52 31.20 -21.18
CA GLY A 36 -24.03 32.53 -20.88
C GLY A 36 -25.44 32.69 -21.43
N SER A 37 -26.30 33.47 -20.78
CA SER A 37 -27.61 33.87 -21.30
C SER A 37 -28.46 32.73 -21.86
N LEU A 38 -28.79 31.72 -21.04
CA LEU A 38 -29.56 30.54 -21.49
C LEU A 38 -30.94 30.86 -22.05
N GLU A 39 -31.53 32.00 -21.68
CA GLU A 39 -32.84 32.45 -22.18
C GLU A 39 -32.90 32.63 -23.70
N ILE A 40 -31.76 32.93 -24.33
CA ILE A 40 -31.59 33.06 -25.78
C ILE A 40 -30.94 31.81 -26.41
N GLY A 41 -30.99 30.67 -25.73
CA GLY A 41 -30.45 29.40 -26.20
C GLY A 41 -28.95 29.21 -25.95
N GLY A 42 -28.34 30.01 -25.07
CA GLY A 42 -26.95 29.87 -24.63
C GLY A 42 -25.96 30.55 -25.59
N ILE A 43 -25.00 31.29 -25.02
CA ILE A 43 -23.83 31.88 -25.69
C ILE A 43 -22.55 31.55 -24.88
N THR A 44 -21.38 31.95 -25.37
CA THR A 44 -20.13 31.77 -24.63
C THR A 44 -20.18 32.46 -23.27
N PRO A 45 -19.92 31.73 -22.16
CA PRO A 45 -19.92 32.31 -20.82
C PRO A 45 -18.69 33.20 -20.59
N GLY A 46 -18.71 33.99 -19.51
CA GLY A 46 -17.51 34.71 -19.06
C GLY A 46 -16.55 33.80 -18.28
N LEU A 47 -15.23 34.03 -18.43
CA LEU A 47 -14.20 33.23 -17.75
C LEU A 47 -14.33 33.24 -16.21
N GLY A 48 -14.65 34.40 -15.62
CA GLY A 48 -14.85 34.51 -14.17
C GLY A 48 -16.01 33.64 -13.67
N PHE A 49 -17.07 33.46 -14.47
CA PHE A 49 -18.17 32.56 -14.12
C PHE A 49 -17.70 31.09 -14.12
N PHE A 50 -16.98 30.67 -15.16
CA PHE A 50 -16.38 29.33 -15.23
C PHE A 50 -15.51 29.02 -14.01
N GLU A 51 -14.61 29.95 -13.63
CA GLU A 51 -13.71 29.76 -12.49
C GLU A 51 -14.48 29.58 -11.17
N GLN A 52 -15.59 30.30 -10.98
CA GLN A 52 -16.43 30.15 -9.79
C GLN A 52 -17.15 28.80 -9.76
N VAL A 53 -17.68 28.32 -10.89
CA VAL A 53 -18.28 26.98 -10.98
C VAL A 53 -17.23 25.92 -10.71
N ARG A 54 -16.05 26.02 -11.34
CA ARG A 54 -14.96 25.06 -11.18
C ARG A 54 -14.48 24.91 -9.72
N ARG A 55 -14.54 25.98 -8.93
CA ARG A 55 -14.19 25.94 -7.50
C ARG A 55 -15.21 25.20 -6.64
N GLN A 56 -16.46 25.11 -7.08
CA GLN A 56 -17.57 24.59 -6.28
C GLN A 56 -18.11 23.25 -6.75
N VAL A 57 -17.83 22.87 -8.01
CA VAL A 57 -18.37 21.67 -8.66
C VAL A 57 -17.24 20.76 -9.15
N THR A 58 -17.39 19.45 -8.93
CA THR A 58 -16.43 18.42 -9.32
C THR A 58 -16.73 17.78 -10.68
N LEU A 59 -17.97 17.92 -11.16
CA LEU A 59 -18.39 17.38 -12.46
C LEU A 59 -17.58 17.95 -13.64
N PRO A 60 -17.50 17.21 -14.76
CA PRO A 60 -16.98 17.74 -16.01
C PRO A 60 -17.76 19.00 -16.46
N LEU A 61 -17.03 20.05 -16.85
CA LEU A 61 -17.58 21.31 -17.35
C LEU A 61 -17.27 21.48 -18.84
N PHE A 62 -18.31 21.48 -19.66
CA PHE A 62 -18.21 21.70 -21.10
C PHE A 62 -18.65 23.11 -21.45
N VAL A 63 -17.79 23.87 -22.12
CA VAL A 63 -18.01 25.30 -22.34
C VAL A 63 -18.64 25.57 -23.71
N MET A 64 -19.74 26.32 -23.72
CA MET A 64 -20.36 26.80 -24.96
C MET A 64 -19.43 27.78 -25.69
N LEU A 65 -19.22 27.56 -27.00
CA LEU A 65 -18.53 28.45 -27.92
C LEU A 65 -19.53 28.92 -28.98
N ARG A 66 -20.25 29.99 -28.66
CA ARG A 66 -21.24 30.63 -29.51
C ARG A 66 -21.24 32.15 -29.23
N PRO A 67 -20.88 33.00 -30.19
CA PRO A 67 -20.55 34.39 -29.91
C PRO A 67 -21.80 35.26 -29.69
N ARG A 68 -22.95 34.86 -30.24
CA ARG A 68 -24.21 35.62 -30.19
C ARG A 68 -25.45 34.74 -30.37
N PHE A 69 -26.62 35.34 -30.12
CA PHE A 69 -27.92 34.82 -30.52
C PHE A 69 -28.08 34.79 -32.06
N GLY A 70 -29.02 33.99 -32.56
CA GLY A 70 -29.37 33.88 -33.97
C GLY A 70 -28.76 32.66 -34.66
N ASP A 71 -28.43 32.83 -35.94
CA ASP A 71 -27.85 31.80 -36.81
C ASP A 71 -26.44 31.33 -36.38
N PHE A 72 -25.94 30.36 -37.12
CA PHE A 72 -24.62 29.74 -36.92
C PHE A 72 -23.67 29.98 -38.10
N CYS A 73 -23.97 30.97 -38.95
CA CYS A 73 -23.15 31.36 -40.08
C CYS A 73 -22.31 32.57 -39.68
N TYR A 74 -21.12 32.30 -39.14
CA TYR A 74 -20.29 33.33 -38.52
C TYR A 74 -19.41 34.09 -39.52
N SER A 75 -19.09 35.33 -39.18
CA SER A 75 -18.02 36.10 -39.81
C SER A 75 -16.64 35.56 -39.42
N GLU A 76 -15.60 36.02 -40.11
CA GLU A 76 -14.22 35.66 -39.78
C GLU A 76 -13.83 36.18 -38.39
N GLU A 77 -14.21 37.42 -38.06
CA GLU A 77 -13.95 38.07 -36.78
C GLU A 77 -14.61 37.32 -35.61
N GLU A 78 -15.83 36.81 -35.81
CA GLU A 78 -16.52 35.98 -34.82
C GLU A 78 -15.79 34.66 -34.59
N CYS A 79 -15.30 34.02 -35.65
CA CYS A 79 -14.50 32.80 -35.53
C CYS A 79 -13.19 33.05 -34.75
N LEU A 80 -12.48 34.14 -35.05
CA LEU A 80 -11.26 34.52 -34.33
C LEU A 80 -11.54 34.78 -32.84
N ALA A 81 -12.66 35.44 -32.51
CA ALA A 81 -13.06 35.64 -31.12
C ALA A 81 -13.32 34.32 -30.38
N LEU A 82 -14.00 33.35 -31.03
CA LEU A 82 -14.21 32.03 -30.45
C LEU A 82 -12.93 31.24 -30.25
N GLN A 83 -11.96 31.34 -31.16
CA GLN A 83 -10.65 30.70 -31.02
C GLN A 83 -9.91 31.23 -29.77
N ALA A 84 -9.90 32.54 -29.57
CA ALA A 84 -9.32 33.16 -28.38
C ALA A 84 -10.03 32.72 -27.08
N GLU A 85 -11.36 32.64 -27.08
CA GLU A 85 -12.10 32.13 -25.92
C GLU A 85 -11.82 30.63 -25.67
N ALA A 86 -11.79 29.80 -26.71
CA ALA A 86 -11.46 28.38 -26.60
C ALA A 86 -10.10 28.15 -25.94
N GLU A 87 -9.07 28.88 -26.38
CA GLU A 87 -7.73 28.82 -25.80
C GLU A 87 -7.73 29.20 -24.31
N ARG A 88 -8.43 30.29 -23.96
CA ARG A 88 -8.54 30.76 -22.57
C ARG A 88 -9.22 29.74 -21.66
N PHE A 89 -10.32 29.14 -22.11
CA PHE A 89 -11.03 28.12 -21.34
C PHE A 89 -10.25 26.81 -21.24
N ALA A 90 -9.53 26.43 -22.30
CA ALA A 90 -8.64 25.27 -22.28
C ALA A 90 -7.54 25.46 -21.23
N ALA A 91 -6.91 26.63 -21.21
CA ALA A 91 -5.91 27.00 -20.21
C ALA A 91 -6.48 27.06 -18.78
N ALA A 92 -7.74 27.47 -18.62
CA ALA A 92 -8.44 27.48 -17.33
C ALA A 92 -8.91 26.10 -16.85
N GLY A 93 -8.76 25.06 -17.68
CA GLY A 93 -9.09 23.67 -17.34
C GLY A 93 -10.53 23.28 -17.65
N ALA A 94 -11.08 23.72 -18.78
CA ALA A 94 -12.31 23.16 -19.33
C ALA A 94 -12.14 21.66 -19.65
N ASP A 95 -13.18 20.86 -19.38
CA ASP A 95 -13.14 19.41 -19.62
C ASP A 95 -13.60 19.05 -21.04
N GLY A 96 -14.25 19.99 -21.74
CA GLY A 96 -14.75 19.84 -23.10
C GLY A 96 -15.38 21.13 -23.62
N PHE A 97 -15.80 21.12 -24.88
CA PHE A 97 -16.37 22.28 -25.55
C PHE A 97 -17.64 21.92 -26.31
N VAL A 98 -18.52 22.91 -26.48
CA VAL A 98 -19.78 22.78 -27.21
C VAL A 98 -19.83 23.86 -28.28
N LEU A 99 -19.88 23.47 -29.56
CA LEU A 99 -19.75 24.42 -30.68
C LEU A 99 -20.49 23.92 -31.93
N GLY A 100 -20.55 24.75 -32.96
CA GLY A 100 -21.00 24.36 -34.28
C GLY A 100 -21.15 25.56 -35.21
N ILE A 101 -20.80 25.36 -36.48
CA ILE A 101 -20.74 26.41 -37.49
C ILE A 101 -21.40 25.87 -38.76
N LEU A 102 -22.29 26.64 -39.36
CA LEU A 102 -22.95 26.31 -40.62
C LEU A 102 -22.47 27.25 -41.73
N LYS A 103 -22.48 26.72 -42.95
CA LYS A 103 -22.33 27.50 -44.18
C LYS A 103 -23.67 28.17 -44.55
N PRO A 104 -23.66 29.20 -45.41
CA PRO A 104 -24.89 29.84 -45.88
C PRO A 104 -25.91 28.90 -46.54
N ASP A 105 -25.46 27.76 -47.08
CA ASP A 105 -26.32 26.75 -47.70
C ASP A 105 -26.93 25.75 -46.70
N GLY A 106 -26.66 25.92 -45.40
CA GLY A 106 -27.12 25.07 -44.32
C GLY A 106 -26.32 23.78 -44.13
N SER A 107 -25.21 23.58 -44.85
CA SER A 107 -24.27 22.48 -44.58
C SER A 107 -23.33 22.81 -43.41
N LEU A 108 -22.73 21.79 -42.79
CA LEU A 108 -21.79 21.98 -41.68
C LEU A 108 -20.47 22.56 -42.20
N ASP A 109 -19.95 23.60 -41.54
CA ASP A 109 -18.68 24.22 -41.93
C ASP A 109 -17.48 23.44 -41.36
N ARG A 110 -17.13 22.36 -42.06
CA ARG A 110 -16.03 21.44 -41.68
C ARG A 110 -14.71 22.17 -41.42
N GLU A 111 -14.34 23.11 -42.27
CA GLU A 111 -13.03 23.77 -42.20
C GLU A 111 -12.93 24.67 -40.97
N ARG A 112 -13.95 25.49 -40.73
CA ARG A 112 -13.96 26.39 -39.57
C ARG A 112 -14.12 25.66 -38.25
N ILE A 113 -14.90 24.58 -38.23
CA ILE A 113 -15.00 23.72 -37.04
C ILE A 113 -13.65 23.08 -36.73
N ALA A 114 -12.99 22.47 -37.71
CA ALA A 114 -11.66 21.88 -37.52
C ALA A 114 -10.66 22.92 -37.00
N ALA A 115 -10.63 24.12 -37.59
CA ALA A 115 -9.76 25.20 -37.14
C ALA A 115 -10.04 25.64 -35.69
N LEU A 116 -11.30 25.70 -35.26
CA LEU A 116 -11.65 26.04 -33.87
C LEU A 116 -11.27 24.92 -32.88
N MET A 117 -11.36 23.65 -33.30
CA MET A 117 -11.02 22.50 -32.45
C MET A 117 -9.54 22.45 -32.05
N GLU A 118 -8.64 23.00 -32.87
CA GLU A 118 -7.20 23.11 -32.53
C GLU A 118 -6.97 23.94 -31.26
N TYR A 119 -7.83 24.93 -30.99
CA TYR A 119 -7.75 25.78 -29.79
C TYR A 119 -8.44 25.18 -28.57
N CYS A 120 -9.11 24.02 -28.71
CA CYS A 120 -9.79 23.33 -27.63
C CYS A 120 -8.83 22.46 -26.78
N GLY A 121 -7.52 22.49 -27.03
CA GLY A 121 -6.52 21.79 -26.21
C GLY A 121 -6.67 20.26 -26.23
N GLY A 122 -7.14 19.69 -27.34
CA GLY A 122 -7.40 18.25 -27.49
C GLY A 122 -8.56 17.70 -26.64
N LYS A 123 -9.40 18.58 -26.07
CA LYS A 123 -10.56 18.18 -25.26
C LYS A 123 -11.73 17.70 -26.13
N PRO A 124 -12.61 16.82 -25.61
CA PRO A 124 -13.79 16.36 -26.34
C PRO A 124 -14.73 17.51 -26.70
N VAL A 125 -15.25 17.45 -27.94
CA VAL A 125 -16.18 18.45 -28.49
C VAL A 125 -17.57 17.85 -28.68
N THR A 126 -18.59 18.63 -28.36
CA THR A 126 -20.00 18.36 -28.65
C THR A 126 -20.49 19.31 -29.73
N LEU A 127 -21.03 18.78 -30.83
CA LEU A 127 -21.75 19.57 -31.82
C LEU A 127 -23.12 19.94 -31.25
N HIS A 128 -23.38 21.24 -31.08
CA HIS A 128 -24.65 21.71 -30.51
C HIS A 128 -25.81 21.69 -31.51
N ARG A 129 -26.95 22.25 -31.10
CA ARG A 129 -28.21 22.26 -31.87
C ARG A 129 -28.20 23.01 -33.21
N CYS A 130 -27.09 23.60 -33.66
CA CYS A 130 -26.98 23.98 -35.08
C CYS A 130 -27.22 22.78 -36.01
N PHE A 131 -26.95 21.55 -35.53
CA PHE A 131 -27.30 20.31 -36.20
C PHE A 131 -28.79 20.22 -36.56
N ASP A 132 -29.67 20.75 -35.70
CA ASP A 132 -31.12 20.76 -35.94
C ASP A 132 -31.52 21.70 -37.09
N LEU A 133 -30.63 22.59 -37.53
CA LEU A 133 -30.82 23.49 -38.66
C LEU A 133 -30.03 23.09 -39.92
N CYS A 134 -29.29 21.97 -39.87
CA CYS A 134 -28.55 21.47 -41.03
C CYS A 134 -29.49 21.07 -42.16
N LYS A 135 -29.08 21.31 -43.40
CA LYS A 135 -29.82 20.89 -44.59
C LYS A 135 -29.94 19.37 -44.72
N ASP A 136 -28.85 18.64 -44.46
CA ASP A 136 -28.81 17.17 -44.46
C ASP A 136 -28.19 16.68 -43.14
N PRO A 137 -29.00 16.10 -42.22
CA PRO A 137 -28.50 15.63 -40.94
C PRO A 137 -27.56 14.41 -41.04
N PHE A 138 -27.65 13.60 -42.09
CA PHE A 138 -26.76 12.44 -42.26
C PHE A 138 -25.40 12.86 -42.79
N ASP A 139 -25.35 13.90 -43.61
CA ASP A 139 -24.08 14.50 -44.03
C ASP A 139 -23.36 15.21 -42.87
N ALA A 140 -24.12 15.96 -42.06
CA ALA A 140 -23.60 16.55 -40.83
C ALA A 140 -23.11 15.48 -39.84
N LEU A 141 -23.81 14.34 -39.72
CA LEU A 141 -23.40 13.21 -38.90
C LEU A 141 -22.04 12.65 -39.36
N ARG A 142 -21.90 12.34 -40.67
CA ARG A 142 -20.63 11.85 -41.23
C ARG A 142 -19.48 12.85 -41.02
N THR A 143 -19.74 14.14 -41.25
CA THR A 143 -18.73 15.18 -41.06
C THR A 143 -18.29 15.26 -39.60
N ALA A 144 -19.22 15.14 -38.65
CA ALA A 144 -18.89 15.12 -37.24
C ALA A 144 -18.02 13.91 -36.85
N GLU A 145 -18.31 12.73 -37.41
CA GLU A 145 -17.49 11.53 -37.20
C GLU A 145 -16.06 11.67 -37.77
N GLU A 146 -15.93 12.23 -38.98
CA GLU A 146 -14.64 12.48 -39.61
C GLU A 146 -13.78 13.49 -38.84
N LEU A 147 -14.41 14.47 -38.21
CA LEU A 147 -13.75 15.47 -37.36
C LEU A 147 -13.40 14.93 -35.97
N GLY A 148 -13.84 13.72 -35.62
CA GLY A 148 -13.64 13.16 -34.28
C GLY A 148 -14.47 13.85 -33.19
N ILE A 149 -15.62 14.45 -33.56
CA ILE A 149 -16.55 15.02 -32.59
C ILE A 149 -17.10 13.91 -31.70
N ALA A 150 -17.09 14.14 -30.39
CA ALA A 150 -17.47 13.11 -29.41
C ALA A 150 -18.99 12.94 -29.31
N ARG A 151 -19.75 14.03 -29.44
CA ARG A 151 -21.21 14.05 -29.24
C ARG A 151 -21.93 14.99 -30.19
N ILE A 152 -23.20 14.68 -30.50
CA ILE A 152 -24.13 15.59 -31.18
C ILE A 152 -25.35 15.81 -30.27
N LEU A 153 -25.60 17.05 -29.90
CA LEU A 153 -26.82 17.48 -29.20
C LEU A 153 -27.90 17.83 -30.24
N THR A 154 -28.99 17.06 -30.26
CA THR A 154 -30.03 17.21 -31.28
C THR A 154 -31.42 16.86 -30.74
N SER A 155 -32.42 17.50 -31.33
CA SER A 155 -33.85 17.19 -31.13
C SER A 155 -34.44 16.37 -32.28
N GLY A 156 -33.60 15.92 -33.22
CA GLY A 156 -34.03 15.26 -34.45
C GLY A 156 -34.57 16.24 -35.49
N GLN A 157 -34.03 17.48 -35.53
CA GLN A 157 -34.53 18.58 -36.38
C GLN A 157 -36.00 18.97 -36.10
N ALA A 158 -36.45 18.86 -34.84
CA ALA A 158 -37.81 19.20 -34.41
C ALA A 158 -37.80 20.24 -33.28
N ASN A 159 -38.96 20.69 -32.79
CA ASN A 159 -38.98 21.64 -31.67
C ASN A 159 -38.58 20.96 -30.35
N THR A 160 -38.93 19.68 -30.19
CA THR A 160 -38.57 18.86 -29.03
C THR A 160 -38.05 17.49 -29.45
N ALA A 161 -37.21 16.87 -28.62
CA ALA A 161 -36.73 15.50 -28.86
C ALA A 161 -37.86 14.47 -29.00
N VAL A 162 -39.00 14.71 -28.34
CA VAL A 162 -40.16 13.80 -28.39
C VAL A 162 -40.83 13.84 -29.76
N GLU A 163 -40.91 15.02 -30.38
CA GLU A 163 -41.42 15.21 -31.75
C GLU A 163 -40.47 14.59 -32.77
N GLY A 164 -39.15 14.83 -32.64
CA GLY A 164 -38.13 14.32 -33.57
C GLY A 164 -37.67 12.88 -33.31
N ARG A 165 -38.36 12.10 -32.47
CA ARG A 165 -37.92 10.76 -32.03
C ARG A 165 -37.66 9.78 -33.16
N GLU A 166 -38.40 9.86 -34.27
CA GLU A 166 -38.21 8.96 -35.42
C GLU A 166 -36.89 9.25 -36.15
N GLN A 167 -36.58 10.55 -36.33
CA GLN A 167 -35.30 10.99 -36.88
C GLN A 167 -34.15 10.65 -35.93
N LEU A 168 -34.31 10.88 -34.63
CA LEU A 168 -33.34 10.49 -33.60
C LEU A 168 -33.04 8.99 -33.63
N ALA A 169 -34.06 8.14 -33.72
CA ALA A 169 -33.90 6.69 -33.83
C ALA A 169 -33.14 6.29 -35.10
N THR A 170 -33.33 7.03 -36.20
CA THR A 170 -32.64 6.79 -37.46
C THR A 170 -31.18 7.23 -37.40
N LEU A 171 -30.90 8.42 -36.89
CA LEU A 171 -29.53 8.89 -36.67
C LEU A 171 -28.76 7.99 -35.70
N GLN A 172 -29.41 7.50 -34.64
CA GLN A 172 -28.79 6.61 -33.66
C GLN A 172 -28.40 5.25 -34.26
N ARG A 173 -29.12 4.78 -35.28
CA ARG A 173 -28.78 3.56 -36.03
C ARG A 173 -27.59 3.77 -36.97
N GLU A 174 -27.46 4.95 -37.55
CA GLU A 174 -26.38 5.29 -38.50
C GLU A 174 -25.08 5.73 -37.82
N ALA A 175 -25.16 6.26 -36.59
CA ALA A 175 -23.99 6.71 -35.83
C ALA A 175 -23.07 5.54 -35.46
N LYS A 176 -21.76 5.69 -35.73
CA LYS A 176 -20.71 4.70 -35.53
C LYS A 176 -19.77 5.08 -34.39
N THR A 177 -19.25 6.30 -34.43
CA THR A 177 -18.23 6.77 -33.46
C THR A 177 -18.75 7.90 -32.58
N VAL A 178 -19.63 8.74 -33.10
CA VAL A 178 -20.21 9.86 -32.36
C VAL A 178 -21.40 9.42 -31.52
N ARG A 179 -21.51 9.96 -30.30
CA ARG A 179 -22.63 9.65 -29.40
C ARG A 179 -23.74 10.69 -29.54
N LEU A 180 -24.95 10.26 -29.89
CA LEU A 180 -26.10 11.17 -29.89
C LEU A 180 -26.57 11.48 -28.48
N MET A 181 -26.92 12.75 -28.28
CA MET A 181 -27.49 13.27 -27.05
C MET A 181 -28.83 13.93 -27.35
N ALA A 182 -29.92 13.32 -26.86
CA ALA A 182 -31.25 13.87 -27.04
C ALA A 182 -31.39 15.16 -26.22
N GLY A 183 -31.81 16.24 -26.87
CA GLY A 183 -31.98 17.57 -26.27
C GLY A 183 -33.25 18.28 -26.73
N ALA A 184 -33.57 19.38 -26.06
CA ALA A 184 -34.82 20.15 -26.19
C ALA A 184 -36.07 19.44 -25.66
N GLY A 185 -36.60 19.97 -24.54
CA GLY A 185 -37.81 19.46 -23.89
C GLY A 185 -37.62 18.18 -23.06
N VAL A 186 -36.39 17.71 -22.88
CA VAL A 186 -36.10 16.48 -22.11
C VAL A 186 -36.38 16.68 -20.61
N SER A 187 -37.05 15.69 -20.01
CA SER A 187 -37.47 15.67 -18.61
C SER A 187 -37.56 14.23 -18.09
N ALA A 188 -37.68 14.06 -16.77
CA ALA A 188 -37.85 12.74 -16.16
C ALA A 188 -39.05 11.98 -16.75
N GLU A 189 -40.11 12.70 -17.10
CA GLU A 189 -41.37 12.16 -17.60
C GLU A 189 -41.25 11.56 -19.02
N ASN A 190 -40.37 12.10 -19.87
CA ASN A 190 -40.27 11.69 -21.27
C ASN A 190 -39.02 10.86 -21.63
N ILE A 191 -37.99 10.85 -20.77
CA ILE A 191 -36.80 10.00 -20.93
C ILE A 191 -37.17 8.52 -21.22
N PRO A 192 -38.10 7.86 -20.50
CA PRO A 192 -38.41 6.45 -20.76
C PRO A 192 -38.97 6.20 -22.16
N ALA A 193 -39.79 7.12 -22.68
CA ALA A 193 -40.38 7.00 -24.01
C ALA A 193 -39.33 7.25 -25.10
N LEU A 194 -38.47 8.25 -24.90
CA LEU A 194 -37.35 8.54 -25.80
C LEU A 194 -36.38 7.36 -25.89
N TYR A 195 -35.99 6.80 -24.75
CA TYR A 195 -35.10 5.64 -24.70
C TYR A 195 -35.70 4.44 -25.45
N ARG A 196 -36.97 4.10 -25.19
CA ARG A 196 -37.64 2.98 -25.87
C ARG A 196 -37.72 3.16 -27.39
N ALA A 197 -37.94 4.40 -27.85
CA ALA A 197 -38.08 4.68 -29.28
C ALA A 197 -36.73 4.75 -30.01
N THR A 198 -35.67 5.24 -29.34
CA THR A 198 -34.43 5.65 -30.01
C THR A 198 -33.21 4.80 -29.63
N GLY A 199 -33.18 4.20 -28.44
CA GLY A 199 -32.00 3.57 -27.86
C GLY A 199 -30.92 4.56 -27.38
N ILE A 200 -31.18 5.87 -27.42
CA ILE A 200 -30.22 6.91 -26.98
C ILE A 200 -29.92 6.78 -25.48
N LEU A 201 -28.64 6.95 -25.13
CA LEU A 201 -28.13 6.80 -23.77
C LEU A 201 -27.61 8.12 -23.16
N SER A 202 -27.57 9.23 -23.92
CA SER A 202 -27.22 10.56 -23.42
C SER A 202 -28.40 11.51 -23.53
N TYR A 203 -28.65 12.25 -22.45
CA TYR A 203 -29.77 13.17 -22.34
C TYR A 203 -29.29 14.53 -21.86
N HIS A 204 -29.74 15.59 -22.52
CA HIS A 204 -29.46 16.97 -22.17
C HIS A 204 -30.73 17.67 -21.69
N MET A 205 -30.70 18.25 -20.49
CA MET A 205 -31.83 18.99 -19.93
C MET A 205 -31.41 20.31 -19.29
N SER A 206 -32.34 21.24 -19.12
CA SER A 206 -32.10 22.45 -18.30
C SER A 206 -32.47 22.27 -16.84
N GLY A 207 -33.41 21.36 -16.53
CA GLY A 207 -33.90 21.14 -15.17
C GLY A 207 -34.46 22.39 -14.48
N LYS A 208 -34.78 23.43 -15.25
CA LYS A 208 -35.06 24.77 -14.72
C LYS A 208 -36.44 24.88 -14.07
N GLU A 209 -36.54 25.76 -13.10
CA GLU A 209 -37.77 26.28 -12.53
C GLU A 209 -37.71 27.81 -12.46
N THR A 210 -38.87 28.44 -12.55
CA THR A 210 -38.97 29.89 -12.46
C THR A 210 -39.16 30.27 -11.00
N VAL A 211 -38.24 31.06 -10.47
CA VAL A 211 -38.31 31.63 -9.12
C VAL A 211 -38.56 33.13 -9.19
N ASP A 212 -39.37 33.63 -8.27
CA ASP A 212 -39.65 35.06 -8.17
C ASP A 212 -38.44 35.83 -7.62
N SER A 213 -38.30 37.09 -8.03
CA SER A 213 -37.21 37.95 -7.58
C SER A 213 -37.43 38.40 -6.14
N PRO A 214 -36.38 38.43 -5.30
CA PRO A 214 -36.49 38.96 -3.94
C PRO A 214 -36.74 40.49 -3.89
N MET A 215 -36.77 41.15 -5.05
CA MET A 215 -37.08 42.58 -5.16
C MET A 215 -38.49 42.88 -4.64
N VAL A 216 -38.54 43.63 -3.53
CA VAL A 216 -39.78 44.08 -2.88
C VAL A 216 -40.45 45.21 -3.67
N TYR A 217 -39.67 46.14 -4.22
CA TYR A 217 -40.17 47.20 -5.08
C TYR A 217 -40.00 46.82 -6.56
N ARG A 218 -41.07 47.02 -7.36
CA ARG A 218 -41.12 46.68 -8.79
C ARG A 218 -41.65 47.85 -9.61
N ARG A 219 -41.02 48.13 -10.75
CA ARG A 219 -41.48 49.11 -11.75
C ARG A 219 -42.03 48.33 -12.95
N GLU A 220 -43.34 48.31 -13.07
CA GLU A 220 -44.00 47.69 -14.22
C GLU A 220 -43.96 48.60 -15.45
N GLY A 221 -44.04 48.00 -16.65
CA GLY A 221 -44.07 48.71 -17.93
C GLY A 221 -42.70 49.13 -18.49
N VAL A 222 -41.60 48.78 -17.83
CA VAL A 222 -40.23 48.98 -18.34
C VAL A 222 -39.60 47.61 -18.60
N SER A 223 -39.05 47.39 -19.79
CA SER A 223 -38.29 46.18 -20.13
C SER A 223 -36.85 46.54 -20.46
N MET A 224 -35.91 45.74 -19.97
CA MET A 224 -34.47 45.88 -20.22
C MET A 224 -34.02 45.13 -21.47
N GLY A 225 -34.80 44.13 -21.91
CA GLY A 225 -34.48 43.26 -23.04
C GLY A 225 -35.63 43.13 -24.03
N LEU A 226 -35.99 41.89 -24.36
CA LEU A 226 -37.11 41.61 -25.26
C LEU A 226 -38.45 41.86 -24.54
N PRO A 227 -39.37 42.63 -25.14
CA PRO A 227 -40.70 42.84 -24.58
C PRO A 227 -41.43 41.49 -24.34
N GLY A 228 -42.01 41.31 -23.15
CA GLY A 228 -42.77 40.12 -22.78
C GLY A 228 -42.06 39.14 -21.83
N PHE A 229 -40.78 39.37 -21.52
CA PHE A 229 -40.07 38.66 -20.45
C PHE A 229 -40.24 39.41 -19.11
N SER A 230 -40.31 38.68 -18.01
CA SER A 230 -40.42 39.27 -16.67
C SER A 230 -39.05 39.64 -16.13
N GLU A 231 -38.86 40.93 -15.81
CA GLU A 231 -37.65 41.47 -15.14
C GLU A 231 -37.49 40.98 -13.69
N TYR A 232 -38.54 40.37 -13.13
CA TYR A 232 -38.61 39.95 -11.74
C TYR A 232 -38.76 38.45 -11.59
N SER A 233 -38.50 37.68 -12.64
CA SER A 233 -38.39 36.22 -12.56
C SER A 233 -36.99 35.76 -12.93
N ARG A 234 -36.50 34.71 -12.27
CA ARG A 234 -35.22 34.07 -12.60
C ARG A 234 -35.47 32.61 -12.93
N SER A 235 -34.77 32.10 -13.94
CA SER A 235 -34.72 30.66 -14.21
C SER A 235 -33.54 30.06 -13.45
N VAL A 236 -33.76 29.08 -12.58
CA VAL A 236 -32.69 28.37 -11.85
C VAL A 236 -32.85 26.87 -11.99
N THR A 237 -31.74 26.12 -12.02
CA THR A 237 -31.79 24.65 -12.07
C THR A 237 -32.29 24.08 -10.74
N SER A 238 -33.28 23.20 -10.80
CA SER A 238 -33.86 22.51 -9.66
C SER A 238 -33.14 21.18 -9.42
N ALA A 239 -32.43 21.05 -8.30
CA ALA A 239 -31.75 19.79 -7.92
C ALA A 239 -32.74 18.61 -7.88
N ALA A 240 -33.98 18.83 -7.45
CA ALA A 240 -35.01 17.80 -7.41
C ALA A 240 -35.46 17.33 -8.82
N LYS A 241 -35.51 18.23 -9.80
CA LYS A 241 -35.83 17.83 -11.19
C LYS A 241 -34.69 17.01 -11.80
N VAL A 242 -33.44 17.38 -11.54
CA VAL A 242 -32.27 16.63 -11.99
C VAL A 242 -32.22 15.26 -11.31
N ALA A 243 -32.45 15.19 -10.00
CA ALA A 243 -32.52 13.93 -9.25
C ALA A 243 -33.58 12.97 -9.81
N ARG A 244 -34.80 13.47 -10.08
CA ARG A 244 -35.85 12.63 -10.70
C ARG A 244 -35.44 12.11 -12.08
N ALA A 245 -34.77 12.91 -12.90
CA ALA A 245 -34.27 12.43 -14.19
C ALA A 245 -33.18 11.36 -14.02
N ARG A 246 -32.27 11.55 -13.06
CA ARG A 246 -31.23 10.57 -12.72
C ARG A 246 -31.82 9.25 -12.22
N GLU A 247 -32.79 9.29 -11.31
CA GLU A 247 -33.52 8.13 -10.80
C GLU A 247 -34.20 7.33 -11.92
N VAL A 248 -34.81 8.02 -12.90
CA VAL A 248 -35.43 7.38 -14.06
C VAL A 248 -34.39 6.65 -14.90
N LEU A 249 -33.25 7.29 -15.19
CA LEU A 249 -32.17 6.66 -15.95
C LEU A 249 -31.58 5.46 -15.20
N ASP A 250 -31.38 5.56 -13.88
CA ASP A 250 -30.86 4.47 -13.05
C ASP A 250 -31.85 3.30 -12.95
N LYS A 251 -33.15 3.59 -12.95
CA LYS A 251 -34.21 2.56 -13.04
C LYS A 251 -34.14 1.81 -14.37
N ILE A 252 -34.04 2.52 -15.49
CA ILE A 252 -33.94 1.91 -16.82
C ILE A 252 -32.66 1.05 -16.92
N GLU A 253 -31.56 1.54 -16.36
CA GLU A 253 -30.30 0.81 -16.28
C GLU A 253 -30.45 -0.47 -15.44
N ARG A 254 -31.12 -0.39 -14.29
CA ARG A 254 -31.39 -1.53 -13.40
C ARG A 254 -32.22 -2.61 -14.08
N GLU A 255 -33.23 -2.22 -14.84
CA GLU A 255 -34.07 -3.13 -15.62
C GLU A 255 -33.28 -3.79 -16.77
N SER A 256 -32.29 -3.08 -17.33
CA SER A 256 -31.47 -3.59 -18.44
C SER A 256 -30.33 -4.50 -17.98
N CYS A 257 -29.77 -4.27 -16.79
CA CYS A 257 -28.62 -4.99 -16.24
C CYS A 257 -28.84 -5.32 -14.74
N PRO A 258 -29.70 -6.29 -14.39
CA PRO A 258 -30.09 -6.57 -13.01
C PRO A 258 -28.97 -7.18 -12.14
N SER A 259 -27.94 -7.77 -12.76
CA SER A 259 -26.80 -8.36 -12.08
C SER A 259 -25.67 -7.37 -11.77
N ASP A 260 -25.75 -6.13 -12.23
CA ASP A 260 -24.77 -5.09 -11.91
C ASP A 260 -24.84 -4.71 -10.43
N TRP A 261 -23.68 -4.59 -9.78
CA TRP A 261 -23.62 -4.08 -8.42
C TRP A 261 -24.18 -2.66 -8.35
N ARG A 262 -24.98 -2.40 -7.32
CA ARG A 262 -25.46 -1.08 -6.94
C ARG A 262 -25.47 -1.02 -5.42
N PRO A 263 -25.03 0.09 -4.81
CA PRO A 263 -25.16 0.25 -3.37
C PRO A 263 -26.65 0.32 -2.98
N SER A 264 -26.96 -0.12 -1.76
CA SER A 264 -28.20 0.24 -1.08
C SER A 264 -28.30 1.76 -0.92
N HIS A 265 -29.52 2.28 -0.74
CA HIS A 265 -29.74 3.72 -0.61
C HIS A 265 -28.98 4.34 0.58
N GLU A 266 -28.87 3.59 1.68
CA GLU A 266 -28.10 3.99 2.86
C GLU A 266 -26.60 4.05 2.54
N THR A 267 -26.04 2.97 1.99
CA THR A 267 -24.63 2.91 1.56
C THR A 267 -24.29 4.02 0.55
N GLU A 268 -25.14 4.28 -0.43
CA GLU A 268 -24.93 5.34 -1.42
C GLU A 268 -24.87 6.72 -0.77
N THR A 269 -25.75 6.98 0.20
CA THR A 269 -25.80 8.23 0.94
C THR A 269 -24.53 8.46 1.75
N GLU A 270 -24.03 7.42 2.43
CA GLU A 270 -22.79 7.49 3.21
C GLU A 270 -21.56 7.71 2.30
N ILE A 271 -21.48 6.97 1.19
CA ILE A 271 -20.41 7.12 0.19
C ILE A 271 -20.40 8.55 -0.34
N GLN A 272 -21.57 9.07 -0.73
CA GLN A 272 -21.69 10.42 -1.29
C GLN A 272 -21.28 11.48 -0.27
N ALA A 273 -21.70 11.35 1.00
CA ALA A 273 -21.35 12.30 2.04
C ALA A 273 -19.83 12.31 2.32
N ALA A 274 -19.20 11.14 2.47
CA ALA A 274 -17.77 11.00 2.70
C ALA A 274 -16.94 11.52 1.51
N PHE A 275 -17.35 11.17 0.29
CA PHE A 275 -16.73 11.65 -0.95
C PHE A 275 -16.76 13.18 -1.02
N LEU A 276 -17.94 13.80 -0.87
CA LEU A 276 -18.08 15.26 -0.95
C LEU A 276 -17.29 15.97 0.16
N ALA A 277 -17.21 15.40 1.36
CA ALA A 277 -16.42 15.96 2.46
C ALA A 277 -14.93 16.05 2.08
N ARG A 278 -14.34 15.00 1.51
CA ARG A 278 -12.94 15.00 1.04
C ARG A 278 -12.72 15.91 -0.17
N MET A 279 -13.66 15.95 -1.12
CA MET A 279 -13.53 16.81 -2.31
C MET A 279 -13.49 18.30 -1.96
N ARG A 280 -14.14 18.72 -0.86
CA ARG A 280 -14.11 20.12 -0.41
C ARG A 280 -12.75 20.56 0.11
N THR A 281 -11.96 19.65 0.68
CA THR A 281 -10.70 19.98 1.35
C THR A 281 -9.48 19.90 0.44
N SER A 282 -9.52 19.13 -0.66
CA SER A 282 -8.37 18.98 -1.57
C SER A 282 -8.71 19.36 -3.01
N ALA A 283 -7.95 20.30 -3.57
CA ALA A 283 -7.98 20.62 -4.99
C ALA A 283 -7.33 19.52 -5.85
N ALA A 284 -6.32 18.82 -5.32
CA ALA A 284 -5.67 17.71 -6.01
C ALA A 284 -6.64 16.54 -6.19
N LEU A 285 -7.38 16.15 -5.15
CA LEU A 285 -8.41 15.10 -5.24
C LEU A 285 -9.48 15.42 -6.28
N ARG A 286 -9.94 16.68 -6.33
CA ARG A 286 -10.91 17.13 -7.35
C ARG A 286 -10.35 17.01 -8.77
N ARG A 287 -9.07 17.31 -8.96
CA ARG A 287 -8.39 17.14 -10.26
C ARG A 287 -8.28 15.66 -10.62
N GLY A 288 -7.76 14.82 -9.72
CA GLY A 288 -7.62 13.38 -9.95
C GLY A 288 -8.97 12.70 -10.25
N TYR A 289 -10.03 13.08 -9.53
CA TYR A 289 -11.38 12.56 -9.79
C TYR A 289 -11.88 12.91 -11.20
N ARG A 290 -11.65 14.14 -11.66
CA ARG A 290 -12.00 14.53 -13.04
C ARG A 290 -11.20 13.76 -14.08
N GLU A 291 -9.91 13.59 -13.87
CA GLU A 291 -9.06 12.76 -14.74
C GLU A 291 -9.55 11.30 -14.77
N SER A 292 -10.04 10.80 -13.63
CA SER A 292 -10.66 9.47 -13.53
C SER A 292 -11.97 9.36 -14.29
N LEU A 293 -12.85 10.36 -14.20
CA LEU A 293 -14.08 10.41 -14.99
C LEU A 293 -13.79 10.52 -16.50
N ALA A 294 -12.82 11.36 -16.89
CA ALA A 294 -12.43 11.52 -18.27
C ALA A 294 -11.89 10.21 -18.87
N MET A 295 -11.04 9.50 -18.13
CA MET A 295 -10.51 8.19 -18.52
C MET A 295 -11.60 7.10 -18.54
N ALA A 296 -12.51 7.11 -17.56
CA ALA A 296 -13.56 6.10 -17.46
C ALA A 296 -14.60 6.20 -18.59
N GLY A 297 -14.86 7.42 -19.08
CA GLY A 297 -15.97 7.69 -20.00
C GLY A 297 -17.33 7.53 -19.32
N PRO A 298 -18.40 7.21 -20.07
CA PRO A 298 -19.70 6.90 -19.49
C PRO A 298 -19.62 5.71 -18.52
N MET A 299 -20.16 5.89 -17.31
CA MET A 299 -20.11 4.88 -16.23
C MET A 299 -21.52 4.42 -15.86
N THR A 300 -21.65 3.19 -15.39
CA THR A 300 -22.89 2.74 -14.75
C THR A 300 -23.07 3.37 -13.36
N ALA A 301 -24.28 3.29 -12.78
CA ALA A 301 -24.49 3.76 -11.41
C ALA A 301 -23.56 3.08 -10.39
N GLY A 302 -23.36 1.77 -10.53
CA GLY A 302 -22.44 0.99 -9.70
C GLY A 302 -20.98 1.42 -9.87
N GLU A 303 -20.53 1.63 -11.11
CA GLU A 303 -19.17 2.12 -11.37
C GLU A 303 -18.94 3.50 -10.74
N ARG A 304 -19.92 4.43 -10.85
CA ARG A 304 -19.81 5.76 -10.22
C ARG A 304 -19.74 5.68 -8.70
N ALA A 305 -20.62 4.89 -8.09
CA ALA A 305 -20.63 4.70 -6.64
C ALA A 305 -19.32 4.07 -6.14
N ALA A 306 -18.82 3.05 -6.83
CA ALA A 306 -17.54 2.40 -6.51
C ALA A 306 -16.37 3.38 -6.64
N LEU A 307 -16.33 4.21 -7.70
CA LEU A 307 -15.28 5.21 -7.86
C LEU A 307 -15.31 6.25 -6.74
N ARG A 308 -16.50 6.75 -6.38
CA ARG A 308 -16.67 7.69 -5.26
C ARG A 308 -16.23 7.06 -3.93
N TYR A 309 -16.56 5.79 -3.70
CA TYR A 309 -16.09 5.05 -2.54
C TYR A 309 -14.56 4.99 -2.48
N LEU A 310 -13.89 4.62 -3.58
CA LEU A 310 -12.42 4.59 -3.63
C LEU A 310 -11.80 5.97 -3.34
N TYR A 311 -12.38 7.06 -3.87
CA TYR A 311 -11.98 8.42 -3.55
C TYR A 311 -12.30 8.85 -2.12
N ALA A 312 -13.28 8.22 -1.47
CA ALA A 312 -13.61 8.47 -0.08
C ALA A 312 -12.64 7.77 0.88
N VAL A 313 -12.14 6.57 0.55
CA VAL A 313 -11.33 5.75 1.50
C VAL A 313 -9.82 5.71 1.22
N LEU A 314 -9.38 5.84 -0.03
CA LEU A 314 -7.94 5.70 -0.35
C LEU A 314 -7.14 6.94 0.07
N PRO A 315 -5.92 6.80 0.60
CA PRO A 315 -5.03 7.92 0.87
C PRO A 315 -4.89 8.87 -0.33
N GLU A 316 -4.75 10.17 -0.08
CA GLU A 316 -4.60 11.16 -1.17
C GLU A 316 -3.35 10.90 -2.02
N THR A 317 -2.29 10.36 -1.42
CA THR A 317 -1.08 9.94 -2.14
C THR A 317 -1.34 8.84 -3.17
N ASP A 318 -2.35 7.99 -2.96
CA ASP A 318 -2.74 6.93 -3.90
C ASP A 318 -3.58 7.45 -5.06
N LEU A 319 -4.20 8.63 -4.91
CA LEU A 319 -5.14 9.21 -5.87
C LEU A 319 -4.57 10.42 -6.60
N CYS A 320 -3.48 11.00 -6.10
CA CYS A 320 -2.87 12.23 -6.60
C CYS A 320 -1.34 12.25 -6.53
N GLY A 321 -0.71 11.12 -6.18
CA GLY A 321 0.75 11.00 -6.14
C GLY A 321 1.38 10.98 -7.54
N TYR A 322 2.72 11.04 -7.59
CA TYR A 322 3.49 11.07 -8.85
C TYR A 322 3.23 9.86 -9.75
N ASP A 323 2.94 8.70 -9.16
CA ASP A 323 2.67 7.44 -9.88
C ASP A 323 1.16 7.15 -10.06
N PHE A 324 0.28 8.08 -9.65
CA PHE A 324 -1.15 7.87 -9.83
C PHE A 324 -1.53 7.92 -11.31
N SER A 325 -2.25 6.89 -11.75
CA SER A 325 -2.94 6.88 -13.04
C SER A 325 -4.41 6.50 -12.83
N PRO A 326 -5.35 7.30 -13.37
CA PRO A 326 -6.75 6.91 -13.51
C PRO A 326 -6.98 5.49 -14.04
N GLU A 327 -6.16 5.07 -15.01
CA GLU A 327 -6.23 3.74 -15.62
C GLU A 327 -5.95 2.65 -14.58
N THR A 328 -4.99 2.89 -13.69
CA THR A 328 -4.65 1.94 -12.62
C THR A 328 -5.85 1.74 -11.71
N LEU A 329 -6.52 2.80 -11.27
CA LEU A 329 -7.69 2.68 -10.41
C LEU A 329 -8.83 1.90 -11.09
N LEU A 330 -9.09 2.19 -12.37
CA LEU A 330 -10.11 1.50 -13.16
C LEU A 330 -9.78 0.01 -13.39
N SER A 331 -8.50 -0.35 -13.47
CA SER A 331 -8.03 -1.74 -13.59
C SER A 331 -8.32 -2.61 -12.36
N PHE A 332 -8.59 -1.99 -11.21
CA PHE A 332 -9.09 -2.70 -10.02
C PHE A 332 -10.61 -2.68 -9.93
N LEU A 333 -11.22 -1.51 -10.22
CA LEU A 333 -12.66 -1.29 -10.10
C LEU A 333 -13.46 -2.18 -11.05
N ARG A 334 -13.10 -2.21 -12.34
CA ARG A 334 -13.91 -2.91 -13.36
C ARG A 334 -13.89 -4.43 -13.21
N PRO A 335 -12.74 -5.09 -12.95
CA PRO A 335 -12.74 -6.53 -12.68
C PRO A 335 -13.54 -6.90 -11.42
N ALA A 336 -13.47 -6.12 -10.34
CA ALA A 336 -14.25 -6.38 -9.12
C ALA A 336 -15.77 -6.34 -9.38
N LEU A 337 -16.24 -5.36 -10.17
CA LEU A 337 -17.65 -5.27 -10.56
C LEU A 337 -18.06 -6.36 -11.56
N ALA A 338 -17.15 -6.81 -12.43
CA ALA A 338 -17.38 -7.97 -13.30
C ALA A 338 -17.58 -9.25 -12.49
N LEU A 339 -16.74 -9.49 -11.47
CA LEU A 339 -16.90 -10.61 -10.54
C LEU A 339 -18.26 -10.59 -9.84
N TYR A 340 -18.73 -9.41 -9.40
CA TYR A 340 -20.08 -9.27 -8.84
C TYR A 340 -21.17 -9.64 -9.86
N ARG A 341 -21.02 -9.22 -11.12
CA ARG A 341 -21.97 -9.57 -12.19
C ARG A 341 -22.00 -11.07 -12.48
N GLU A 342 -20.85 -11.72 -12.46
CA GLU A 342 -20.68 -13.08 -12.99
C GLU A 342 -20.85 -14.16 -11.91
N ARG A 343 -20.47 -13.88 -10.65
CA ARG A 343 -20.44 -14.88 -9.57
C ARG A 343 -21.53 -14.65 -8.52
N ALA A 344 -22.32 -15.69 -8.25
CA ALA A 344 -23.41 -15.62 -7.27
C ALA A 344 -22.88 -15.45 -5.83
N GLU A 345 -21.74 -16.05 -5.53
CA GLU A 345 -21.07 -16.00 -4.24
C GLU A 345 -20.60 -14.58 -3.91
N VAL A 346 -20.12 -13.85 -4.94
CA VAL A 346 -19.72 -12.44 -4.79
C VAL A 346 -20.94 -11.55 -4.56
N ARG A 347 -22.08 -11.84 -5.22
CA ARG A 347 -23.35 -11.12 -4.97
C ARG A 347 -23.95 -11.38 -3.60
N ALA A 348 -23.65 -12.53 -3.01
CA ALA A 348 -24.13 -12.89 -1.68
C ALA A 348 -23.33 -12.21 -0.55
N LEU A 349 -22.21 -11.57 -0.86
CA LEU A 349 -21.41 -10.85 0.12
C LEU A 349 -22.17 -9.66 0.71
N PRO A 350 -22.02 -9.36 2.02
CA PRO A 350 -22.39 -8.07 2.56
C PRO A 350 -21.69 -6.94 1.80
N GLU A 351 -22.38 -5.81 1.57
CA GLU A 351 -21.81 -4.66 0.84
C GLU A 351 -20.49 -4.19 1.48
N SER A 352 -20.43 -4.18 2.81
CA SER A 352 -19.22 -3.80 3.55
C SER A 352 -18.03 -4.73 3.26
N TYR A 353 -18.26 -6.03 3.06
CA TYR A 353 -17.21 -6.99 2.72
C TYR A 353 -16.80 -6.90 1.25
N PHE A 354 -17.76 -6.74 0.33
CA PHE A 354 -17.45 -6.52 -1.07
C PHE A 354 -16.59 -5.26 -1.25
N LEU A 355 -16.96 -4.15 -0.61
CA LEU A 355 -16.26 -2.88 -0.73
C LEU A 355 -14.87 -2.88 -0.05
N GLN A 356 -14.76 -3.37 1.18
CA GLN A 356 -13.50 -3.35 1.96
C GLN A 356 -12.51 -4.43 1.55
N TYR A 357 -13.01 -5.62 1.21
CA TYR A 357 -12.19 -6.81 1.09
C TYR A 357 -12.23 -7.45 -0.29
N VAL A 358 -12.99 -6.92 -1.26
CA VAL A 358 -12.91 -7.33 -2.67
C VAL A 358 -12.54 -6.18 -3.60
N LEU A 359 -13.31 -5.09 -3.60
CA LEU A 359 -13.13 -3.93 -4.47
C LEU A 359 -11.86 -3.14 -4.14
N LEU A 360 -11.54 -2.98 -2.86
CA LEU A 360 -10.43 -2.12 -2.42
C LEU A 360 -9.10 -2.59 -3.05
N PRO A 361 -8.37 -1.72 -3.78
CA PRO A 361 -7.12 -2.10 -4.42
C PRO A 361 -5.97 -2.24 -3.42
N ARG A 362 -5.97 -1.39 -2.40
CA ARG A 362 -4.91 -1.25 -1.40
C ARG A 362 -4.95 -2.42 -0.40
N VAL A 363 -3.78 -2.98 -0.11
CA VAL A 363 -3.58 -4.01 0.93
C VAL A 363 -2.70 -3.47 2.05
N ASN A 364 -1.52 -2.94 1.72
CA ASN A 364 -0.54 -2.38 2.66
C ASN A 364 0.01 -1.03 2.17
N ASN A 365 1.30 -0.94 1.88
CA ASN A 365 2.03 0.25 1.46
C ASN A 365 2.71 0.02 0.10
N GLU A 366 2.30 -1.02 -0.63
CA GLU A 366 2.81 -1.36 -1.94
C GLU A 366 2.56 -0.25 -2.98
N GLU A 367 3.27 -0.27 -4.09
CA GLU A 367 2.86 0.52 -5.26
C GLU A 367 1.58 -0.09 -5.87
N LEU A 368 0.62 0.75 -6.28
CA LEU A 368 -0.55 0.28 -7.05
C LEU A 368 -0.18 0.14 -8.51
N ARG A 369 -0.15 -1.09 -9.02
CA ARG A 369 0.02 -1.40 -10.45
C ARG A 369 -1.09 -2.36 -10.93
N PRO A 370 -1.59 -2.22 -12.17
CA PRO A 370 -2.59 -3.13 -12.73
C PRO A 370 -2.16 -4.59 -12.65
N VAL A 371 -2.96 -5.42 -11.97
CA VAL A 371 -2.61 -6.83 -11.71
C VAL A 371 -3.79 -7.79 -11.68
N ARG A 372 -5.01 -7.33 -11.38
CA ARG A 372 -6.19 -8.20 -11.14
C ARG A 372 -6.52 -9.11 -12.32
N GLU A 373 -6.56 -8.58 -13.53
CA GLU A 373 -6.87 -9.36 -14.73
C GLU A 373 -5.77 -10.39 -15.04
N LYS A 374 -4.50 -10.02 -14.86
CA LYS A 374 -3.36 -10.93 -15.02
C LYS A 374 -3.44 -12.08 -14.01
N LEU A 375 -3.72 -11.78 -12.75
CA LEU A 375 -3.92 -12.78 -11.70
C LEU A 375 -5.09 -13.70 -12.01
N ALA A 376 -6.24 -13.14 -12.39
CA ALA A 376 -7.41 -13.92 -12.76
C ALA A 376 -7.09 -14.89 -13.92
N ALA A 377 -6.32 -14.43 -14.93
CA ALA A 377 -5.87 -15.28 -16.04
C ALA A 377 -4.89 -16.38 -15.59
N CYS A 378 -3.89 -16.06 -14.78
CA CYS A 378 -2.95 -17.04 -14.21
C CYS A 378 -3.69 -18.11 -13.39
N ILE A 379 -4.61 -17.68 -12.52
CA ILE A 379 -5.41 -18.58 -11.69
C ILE A 379 -6.32 -19.45 -12.55
N ALA A 380 -7.04 -18.88 -13.52
CA ALA A 380 -7.91 -19.64 -14.41
C ALA A 380 -7.12 -20.66 -15.26
N ALA A 381 -5.91 -20.33 -15.69
CA ALA A 381 -5.02 -21.27 -16.36
C ALA A 381 -4.59 -22.41 -15.41
N HIS A 382 -4.17 -22.08 -14.18
CA HIS A 382 -3.79 -23.07 -13.18
C HIS A 382 -4.94 -24.02 -12.85
N LEU A 383 -6.15 -23.50 -12.61
CA LEU A 383 -7.32 -24.32 -12.30
C LEU A 383 -7.64 -25.28 -13.46
N ARG A 384 -7.62 -24.80 -14.69
CA ARG A 384 -7.87 -25.61 -15.89
C ARG A 384 -6.85 -26.70 -16.13
N GLU A 385 -5.57 -26.41 -15.89
CA GLU A 385 -4.52 -27.41 -15.99
C GLU A 385 -4.65 -28.54 -14.96
N ASN A 386 -5.31 -28.27 -13.82
CA ASN A 386 -5.54 -29.24 -12.76
C ASN A 386 -6.98 -29.81 -12.73
N GLY A 387 -7.88 -29.39 -13.63
CA GLY A 387 -9.29 -29.80 -13.62
C GLY A 387 -10.08 -29.29 -12.41
N GLU A 388 -9.72 -28.12 -11.89
CA GLU A 388 -10.19 -27.52 -10.65
C GLU A 388 -11.12 -26.30 -10.89
N GLU A 389 -11.63 -26.08 -12.12
CA GLU A 389 -12.42 -24.89 -12.47
C GLU A 389 -13.76 -24.77 -11.72
N ALA A 390 -14.28 -25.88 -11.21
CA ALA A 390 -15.54 -25.93 -10.46
C ALA A 390 -15.37 -25.66 -8.95
N LEU A 391 -14.14 -25.45 -8.46
CA LEU A 391 -13.89 -25.22 -7.04
C LEU A 391 -14.52 -23.91 -6.55
N THR A 392 -15.05 -23.95 -5.34
CA THR A 392 -15.63 -22.80 -4.62
C THR A 392 -15.16 -22.81 -3.15
N GLY A 393 -15.51 -21.77 -2.40
CA GLY A 393 -15.21 -21.68 -0.96
C GLY A 393 -13.73 -21.84 -0.63
N THR A 394 -13.41 -22.56 0.45
CA THR A 394 -12.03 -22.74 0.93
C THR A 394 -11.20 -23.59 -0.02
N ALA A 395 -11.82 -24.53 -0.73
CA ALA A 395 -11.13 -25.31 -1.76
C ALA A 395 -10.61 -24.42 -2.90
N LEU A 396 -11.40 -23.42 -3.33
CA LEU A 396 -10.93 -22.43 -4.29
C LEU A 396 -9.79 -21.58 -3.71
N ALA A 397 -9.90 -21.15 -2.45
CA ALA A 397 -8.83 -20.38 -1.80
C ALA A 397 -7.50 -21.16 -1.78
N ARG A 398 -7.52 -22.46 -1.42
CA ARG A 398 -6.33 -23.33 -1.44
C ARG A 398 -5.75 -23.47 -2.84
N ALA A 399 -6.59 -23.69 -3.86
CA ALA A 399 -6.15 -23.78 -5.26
C ALA A 399 -5.55 -22.46 -5.77
N VAL A 400 -6.11 -21.31 -5.36
CA VAL A 400 -5.51 -19.99 -5.64
C VAL A 400 -4.13 -19.86 -4.99
N ASN A 401 -3.93 -20.39 -3.78
CA ASN A 401 -2.62 -20.38 -3.13
C ASN A 401 -1.59 -21.25 -3.87
N TYR A 402 -2.01 -22.41 -4.40
CA TYR A 402 -1.17 -23.21 -5.30
C TYR A 402 -0.82 -22.46 -6.59
N ALA A 403 -1.79 -21.75 -7.18
CA ALA A 403 -1.51 -20.87 -8.31
C ALA A 403 -0.48 -19.79 -7.94
N CYS A 404 -0.56 -19.20 -6.75
CA CYS A 404 0.42 -18.22 -6.28
C CYS A 404 1.82 -18.81 -6.08
N ALA A 405 1.92 -20.02 -5.52
CA ALA A 405 3.19 -20.73 -5.33
C ALA A 405 3.88 -21.08 -6.65
N ALA A 406 3.12 -21.24 -7.74
CA ALA A 406 3.68 -21.42 -9.08
C ALA A 406 4.26 -20.12 -9.67
N GLU A 407 3.86 -18.96 -9.13
CA GLU A 407 4.21 -17.64 -9.65
C GLU A 407 5.33 -16.96 -8.87
N GLY A 408 5.50 -17.25 -7.58
CA GLY A 408 6.57 -16.68 -6.76
C GLY A 408 6.71 -17.34 -5.38
N SER A 409 7.85 -17.07 -4.72
CA SER A 409 8.13 -17.55 -3.36
C SER A 409 9.05 -16.59 -2.58
N TYR A 410 9.15 -16.83 -1.27
CA TYR A 410 9.93 -16.03 -0.33
C TYR A 410 11.40 -15.86 -0.74
N VAL A 411 11.87 -14.62 -0.73
CA VAL A 411 13.29 -14.22 -0.81
C VAL A 411 13.51 -12.98 0.05
N SER A 412 14.40 -13.09 1.04
CA SER A 412 14.80 -11.96 1.89
C SER A 412 15.47 -10.84 1.10
N SER A 413 15.23 -9.59 1.46
CA SER A 413 15.69 -8.38 0.75
C SER A 413 15.36 -7.12 1.57
N ASP A 414 15.59 -5.92 1.03
CA ASP A 414 15.39 -4.63 1.75
C ASP A 414 13.93 -4.37 2.22
N GLY A 415 13.71 -3.31 3.01
CA GLY A 415 12.42 -2.98 3.63
C GLY A 415 11.26 -2.63 2.68
N ARG A 416 11.51 -2.29 1.40
CA ARG A 416 10.50 -1.76 0.46
C ARG A 416 9.48 -2.82 0.03
N THR A 417 8.18 -2.54 0.14
CA THR A 417 7.14 -3.45 -0.37
C THR A 417 6.89 -3.23 -1.86
N ILE A 418 7.29 -4.18 -2.71
CA ILE A 418 7.01 -4.12 -4.16
C ILE A 418 5.52 -4.37 -4.43
N SER A 419 5.04 -3.94 -5.60
CA SER A 419 3.66 -4.19 -6.02
C SER A 419 3.38 -5.68 -6.23
N ALA A 420 2.11 -6.10 -6.11
CA ALA A 420 1.70 -7.46 -6.51
C ALA A 420 2.04 -7.76 -7.99
N ALA A 421 2.03 -6.74 -8.86
CA ALA A 421 2.50 -6.88 -10.24
C ALA A 421 4.02 -7.12 -10.30
N GLY A 422 4.81 -6.39 -9.52
CA GLY A 422 6.25 -6.60 -9.40
C GLY A 422 6.60 -7.99 -8.84
N PHE A 423 5.84 -8.49 -7.88
CA PHE A 423 5.98 -9.86 -7.37
C PHE A 423 5.66 -10.88 -8.47
N LEU A 424 4.54 -10.72 -9.19
CA LEU A 424 4.18 -11.57 -10.33
C LEU A 424 5.29 -11.57 -11.40
N GLU A 425 5.89 -10.43 -11.69
CA GLU A 425 6.92 -10.31 -12.73
C GLU A 425 8.27 -10.90 -12.32
N SER A 426 8.65 -10.74 -11.05
CA SER A 426 9.94 -11.16 -10.53
C SER A 426 9.99 -12.60 -10.01
N GLY A 427 8.83 -13.11 -9.58
CA GLY A 427 8.68 -14.41 -8.93
C GLY A 427 9.35 -14.49 -7.56
N GLN A 428 9.59 -13.35 -6.89
CA GLN A 428 10.24 -13.33 -5.58
C GLN A 428 9.86 -12.08 -4.76
N GLY A 429 9.83 -12.22 -3.44
CA GLY A 429 9.56 -11.14 -2.48
C GLY A 429 9.56 -11.69 -1.06
N ARG A 430 9.44 -10.85 -0.03
CA ARG A 430 9.37 -11.30 1.37
C ARG A 430 7.91 -11.56 1.76
N CYS A 431 7.70 -11.94 3.02
CA CYS A 431 6.38 -12.24 3.57
C CYS A 431 5.35 -11.13 3.35
N GLY A 432 5.77 -9.86 3.44
CA GLY A 432 4.91 -8.69 3.20
C GLY A 432 4.45 -8.60 1.75
N GLU A 433 5.33 -8.89 0.79
CA GLU A 433 5.02 -8.92 -0.64
C GLU A 433 4.19 -10.16 -1.02
N GLU A 434 4.52 -11.35 -0.47
CA GLU A 434 3.79 -12.60 -0.69
C GLU A 434 2.32 -12.48 -0.25
N SER A 435 2.10 -11.94 0.94
CA SER A 435 0.74 -11.79 1.47
C SER A 435 -0.05 -10.67 0.78
N VAL A 436 0.59 -9.58 0.32
CA VAL A 436 -0.06 -8.61 -0.60
C VAL A 436 -0.43 -9.27 -1.92
N PHE A 437 0.44 -10.11 -2.48
CA PHE A 437 0.20 -10.84 -3.72
C PHE A 437 -0.96 -11.83 -3.58
N TYR A 438 -0.98 -12.64 -2.53
CA TYR A 438 -2.04 -13.63 -2.32
C TYR A 438 -3.39 -12.97 -1.98
N VAL A 439 -3.43 -11.88 -1.22
CA VAL A 439 -4.66 -11.07 -1.09
C VAL A 439 -5.13 -10.58 -2.47
N ASN A 440 -4.21 -10.10 -3.32
CA ASN A 440 -4.57 -9.69 -4.67
C ASN A 440 -5.05 -10.86 -5.56
N ALA A 441 -4.55 -12.07 -5.36
CA ALA A 441 -5.01 -13.26 -6.06
C ALA A 441 -6.43 -13.66 -5.62
N LEU A 442 -6.68 -13.71 -4.31
CA LEU A 442 -7.99 -14.07 -3.75
C LEU A 442 -9.08 -13.09 -4.18
N ARG A 443 -8.85 -11.77 -4.08
CA ARG A 443 -9.90 -10.83 -4.53
C ARG A 443 -10.02 -10.75 -6.06
N ALA A 444 -9.03 -11.22 -6.83
CA ALA A 444 -9.14 -11.35 -8.29
C ALA A 444 -10.08 -12.49 -8.72
N VAL A 445 -10.40 -13.42 -7.81
CA VAL A 445 -11.47 -14.41 -8.00
C VAL A 445 -12.71 -14.13 -7.14
N GLY A 446 -12.75 -13.00 -6.44
CA GLY A 446 -13.92 -12.56 -5.66
C GLY A 446 -14.00 -13.10 -4.23
N ILE A 447 -12.91 -13.68 -3.70
CA ILE A 447 -12.84 -14.08 -2.29
C ILE A 447 -12.41 -12.86 -1.45
N PRO A 448 -13.22 -12.43 -0.44
CA PRO A 448 -12.81 -11.35 0.45
C PRO A 448 -11.56 -11.75 1.24
N ALA A 449 -10.53 -10.91 1.21
CA ALA A 449 -9.25 -11.22 1.86
C ALA A 449 -8.60 -9.98 2.46
N ARG A 450 -7.79 -10.18 3.50
CA ARG A 450 -7.00 -9.14 4.16
C ARG A 450 -5.64 -9.69 4.58
N GLN A 451 -4.67 -8.80 4.68
CA GLN A 451 -3.36 -9.11 5.23
C GLN A 451 -3.38 -8.95 6.75
N VAL A 452 -2.66 -9.83 7.43
CA VAL A 452 -2.55 -9.88 8.88
C VAL A 452 -1.07 -9.89 9.25
N TYR A 453 -0.74 -9.21 10.35
CA TYR A 453 0.62 -9.00 10.80
C TYR A 453 0.80 -9.36 12.28
N ALA A 454 1.88 -10.07 12.57
CA ALA A 454 2.58 -9.88 13.84
C ALA A 454 3.55 -8.71 13.62
N PRO A 455 3.29 -7.51 14.18
CA PRO A 455 4.12 -6.33 13.92
C PRO A 455 5.58 -6.57 14.32
N TRP A 456 5.78 -7.28 15.43
CA TRP A 456 7.06 -7.76 15.94
C TRP A 456 6.84 -9.03 16.77
N TRP A 457 7.75 -10.00 16.68
CA TRP A 457 7.75 -11.14 17.57
C TRP A 457 8.32 -10.76 18.94
N ALA A 458 7.69 -11.23 20.01
CA ALA A 458 8.21 -11.05 21.36
C ALA A 458 9.40 -11.99 21.68
N HIS A 459 9.58 -13.03 20.87
CA HIS A 459 10.46 -14.17 21.16
C HIS A 459 11.66 -14.33 20.20
N CYS A 460 11.72 -13.56 19.11
CA CYS A 460 12.85 -13.51 18.17
C CYS A 460 12.89 -12.14 17.47
N GLU A 461 14.02 -11.81 16.85
CA GLU A 461 14.25 -10.53 16.16
C GLU A 461 13.70 -10.54 14.73
N ASP A 462 12.38 -10.69 14.61
CA ASP A 462 11.72 -10.75 13.31
C ASP A 462 10.26 -10.24 13.41
N ASN A 463 9.60 -10.10 12.27
CA ASN A 463 8.16 -9.86 12.13
C ASN A 463 7.58 -10.77 11.05
N HIS A 464 6.25 -10.86 10.95
CA HIS A 464 5.69 -11.67 9.88
C HIS A 464 4.30 -11.24 9.44
N ALA A 465 4.01 -11.54 8.17
CA ALA A 465 2.77 -11.22 7.49
C ALA A 465 2.19 -12.46 6.84
N TRP A 466 0.88 -12.65 6.95
CA TRP A 466 0.14 -13.72 6.29
C TRP A 466 -1.25 -13.23 5.89
N VAL A 467 -2.12 -14.14 5.43
CA VAL A 467 -3.42 -13.78 4.85
C VAL A 467 -4.56 -14.40 5.63
N GLU A 468 -5.59 -13.59 5.88
CA GLU A 468 -6.93 -14.05 6.24
C GLU A 468 -7.88 -13.90 5.05
N TYR A 469 -8.76 -14.86 4.85
CA TYR A 469 -9.77 -14.85 3.81
C TYR A 469 -11.13 -15.30 4.34
N TRP A 470 -12.21 -14.73 3.81
CA TRP A 470 -13.56 -14.93 4.32
C TRP A 470 -14.36 -15.82 3.39
N VAL A 471 -14.82 -16.96 3.90
CA VAL A 471 -15.63 -17.94 3.19
C VAL A 471 -16.71 -18.44 4.15
N ASP A 472 -17.93 -18.65 3.64
CA ASP A 472 -19.05 -19.26 4.37
C ASP A 472 -19.34 -18.62 5.75
N GLY A 473 -19.18 -17.29 5.85
CA GLY A 473 -19.49 -16.55 7.07
C GLY A 473 -18.33 -16.41 8.06
N THR A 474 -17.19 -17.07 7.84
CA THR A 474 -16.06 -17.10 8.77
C THR A 474 -14.74 -16.68 8.12
N TRP A 475 -13.81 -16.16 8.93
CA TRP A 475 -12.44 -15.89 8.53
C TRP A 475 -11.60 -17.16 8.71
N HIS A 476 -10.86 -17.52 7.68
CA HIS A 476 -9.79 -18.51 7.69
C HIS A 476 -8.44 -17.84 7.47
N PHE A 477 -7.34 -18.51 7.80
CA PHE A 477 -5.99 -18.02 7.52
C PHE A 477 -5.11 -19.05 6.78
N ALA A 478 -4.11 -18.54 6.06
CA ALA A 478 -3.08 -19.36 5.42
C ALA A 478 -1.77 -18.57 5.23
N GLY A 479 -0.66 -19.30 5.13
CA GLY A 479 0.60 -18.79 4.58
C GLY A 479 0.43 -18.39 3.12
N ALA A 480 1.07 -17.31 2.70
CA ALA A 480 0.95 -16.80 1.34
C ALA A 480 2.02 -17.45 0.44
N CYS A 481 1.61 -18.00 -0.70
CA CYS A 481 2.48 -18.81 -1.57
C CYS A 481 3.02 -20.09 -0.90
N GLU A 482 2.45 -20.45 0.26
CA GLU A 482 2.77 -21.63 1.05
C GLU A 482 1.52 -22.51 1.18
N PRO A 483 1.07 -23.13 0.06
CA PRO A 483 -0.19 -23.85 0.03
C PRO A 483 -0.13 -25.14 0.86
N GLY A 484 -1.28 -25.54 1.37
CA GLY A 484 -1.48 -26.82 2.05
C GLY A 484 -2.90 -27.33 1.80
N GLU A 485 -3.16 -28.58 2.16
CA GLU A 485 -4.46 -29.24 1.93
C GLU A 485 -5.51 -28.96 3.02
N LEU A 486 -5.12 -28.25 4.09
CA LEU A 486 -6.01 -27.86 5.18
C LEU A 486 -6.05 -26.35 5.36
N ASP A 487 -7.23 -25.85 5.72
CA ASP A 487 -7.45 -24.45 6.11
C ASP A 487 -6.91 -24.20 7.52
N ASP A 488 -6.66 -22.93 7.86
CA ASP A 488 -6.17 -22.53 9.19
C ASP A 488 -4.84 -23.19 9.57
N THR A 489 -3.97 -23.34 8.56
CA THR A 489 -2.62 -23.90 8.69
C THR A 489 -1.55 -22.95 8.16
N GLY A 490 -0.33 -23.12 8.66
CA GLY A 490 0.84 -22.33 8.28
C GLY A 490 2.01 -22.62 9.22
N TRP A 491 3.24 -22.40 8.78
CA TRP A 491 4.42 -22.63 9.62
C TRP A 491 4.44 -21.69 10.85
N PHE A 492 3.84 -20.50 10.70
CA PHE A 492 3.81 -19.47 11.73
C PHE A 492 2.83 -19.77 12.87
N VAL A 493 1.95 -20.78 12.79
CA VAL A 493 0.90 -21.02 13.80
C VAL A 493 1.47 -21.15 15.22
N ALA A 494 2.60 -21.84 15.37
CA ALA A 494 3.26 -21.98 16.67
C ALA A 494 3.88 -20.66 17.16
N ALA A 495 4.51 -19.89 16.26
CA ALA A 495 5.08 -18.58 16.57
C ALA A 495 3.99 -17.56 16.92
N ALA A 496 2.88 -17.56 16.17
CA ALA A 496 1.71 -16.71 16.38
C ALA A 496 1.01 -17.01 17.73
N GLY A 497 1.06 -18.25 18.21
CA GLY A 497 0.64 -18.61 19.56
C GLY A 497 1.44 -17.91 20.67
N ARG A 498 2.61 -17.36 20.34
CA ARG A 498 3.49 -16.61 21.24
C ARG A 498 3.53 -15.10 20.92
N ALA A 499 2.60 -14.61 20.10
CA ALA A 499 2.52 -13.20 19.75
C ALA A 499 1.98 -12.37 20.93
N MET A 500 2.46 -11.14 21.07
CA MET A 500 1.84 -10.16 21.97
C MET A 500 0.66 -9.45 21.32
N LEU A 501 0.69 -9.28 19.99
CA LEU A 501 -0.37 -8.68 19.20
C LEU A 501 -0.30 -9.25 17.78
N VAL A 502 -1.47 -9.44 17.19
CA VAL A 502 -1.62 -9.68 15.75
C VAL A 502 -2.66 -8.70 15.26
N HIS A 503 -2.41 -7.98 14.17
CA HIS A 503 -3.35 -6.97 13.69
C HIS A 503 -3.57 -7.00 12.17
N SER A 504 -4.69 -6.43 11.75
CA SER A 504 -4.99 -6.10 10.36
C SER A 504 -5.36 -4.62 10.24
N ARG A 505 -5.36 -4.10 9.01
CA ARG A 505 -5.74 -2.71 8.71
C ARG A 505 -7.14 -2.65 8.10
N PHE A 506 -7.86 -1.59 8.41
CA PHE A 506 -9.18 -1.28 7.89
C PHE A 506 -9.23 0.16 7.39
N TYR A 507 -9.87 0.39 6.26
CA TYR A 507 -9.93 1.69 5.57
C TYR A 507 -11.30 2.32 5.79
N PRO A 508 -11.51 3.10 6.87
CA PRO A 508 -12.83 3.55 7.22
C PRO A 508 -13.39 4.55 6.21
N LEU A 509 -14.69 4.49 5.94
CA LEU A 509 -15.40 5.48 5.14
C LEU A 509 -15.48 6.83 5.86
N LEU A 510 -15.68 6.81 7.18
CA LEU A 510 -15.66 7.98 8.04
C LEU A 510 -14.67 7.80 9.21
N PRO A 511 -13.94 8.85 9.64
CA PRO A 511 -13.00 8.76 10.76
C PRO A 511 -13.60 8.07 11.99
N GLY A 512 -12.82 7.16 12.60
CA GLY A 512 -13.25 6.30 13.70
C GLY A 512 -14.22 5.17 13.33
N GLY A 513 -14.47 4.90 12.04
CA GLY A 513 -15.38 3.83 11.60
C GLY A 513 -16.84 4.11 11.93
N LYS A 514 -17.25 5.38 11.86
CA LYS A 514 -18.56 5.85 12.32
C LYS A 514 -19.70 5.65 11.32
N ALA A 515 -19.41 5.28 10.08
CA ALA A 515 -20.44 4.96 9.10
C ALA A 515 -21.14 3.64 9.47
N ALA A 516 -22.43 3.51 9.14
CA ALA A 516 -23.17 2.26 9.29
C ALA A 516 -22.52 1.14 8.45
N LEU A 517 -22.02 1.48 7.25
CA LEU A 517 -21.25 0.57 6.41
C LEU A 517 -19.97 0.06 7.11
N ASP A 518 -19.24 0.95 7.79
CA ASP A 518 -18.02 0.59 8.53
C ASP A 518 -18.39 -0.29 9.74
N ALA A 519 -19.38 0.14 10.54
CA ALA A 519 -19.85 -0.58 11.71
C ALA A 519 -20.29 -2.01 11.35
N ALA A 520 -20.90 -2.21 10.17
CA ALA A 520 -21.29 -3.52 9.68
C ALA A 520 -20.11 -4.48 9.45
N ALA A 521 -18.96 -3.98 8.98
CA ALA A 521 -17.73 -4.76 8.85
C ALA A 521 -17.05 -5.00 10.21
N LEU A 522 -17.21 -4.07 11.16
CA LEU A 522 -16.47 -4.04 12.43
C LEU A 522 -17.17 -4.75 13.59
N ARG A 523 -18.42 -5.23 13.44
CA ARG A 523 -19.25 -5.78 14.54
C ARG A 523 -18.56 -6.79 15.46
N ASN A 524 -17.65 -7.61 14.94
CA ASN A 524 -16.96 -8.67 15.68
C ASN A 524 -15.43 -8.46 15.72
N GLU A 525 -14.98 -7.24 15.47
CA GLU A 525 -13.57 -6.87 15.42
C GLU A 525 -13.20 -6.11 16.69
N GLU A 526 -12.02 -6.39 17.24
CA GLU A 526 -11.49 -5.64 18.37
C GLU A 526 -10.67 -4.44 17.87
N TYR A 527 -11.03 -3.24 18.31
CA TYR A 527 -10.43 -2.00 17.84
C TYR A 527 -9.22 -1.57 18.67
N ILE A 528 -8.05 -1.47 18.05
CA ILE A 528 -6.82 -0.98 18.70
C ILE A 528 -6.83 0.54 18.76
N GLY A 529 -6.88 1.20 17.61
CA GLY A 529 -6.75 2.64 17.46
C GLY A 529 -6.73 3.08 16.00
N GLU A 530 -6.78 4.39 15.79
CA GLU A 530 -6.67 5.02 14.48
C GLU A 530 -5.30 5.66 14.34
N TYR A 531 -4.61 5.35 13.24
CA TYR A 531 -3.31 5.93 12.91
C TYR A 531 -3.23 6.17 11.42
N ASN A 532 -2.81 7.38 11.02
CA ASN A 532 -2.76 7.83 9.62
C ASN A 532 -4.08 7.63 8.85
N GLY A 533 -5.22 7.80 9.50
CA GLY A 533 -6.56 7.62 8.91
C GLY A 533 -6.98 6.17 8.69
N LEU A 534 -6.22 5.20 9.20
CA LEU A 534 -6.55 3.77 9.15
C LEU A 534 -6.92 3.27 10.53
N LEU A 535 -7.90 2.37 10.60
CA LEU A 535 -8.19 1.64 11.84
C LEU A 535 -7.33 0.37 11.89
N TYR A 536 -6.76 0.10 13.06
CA TYR A 536 -6.03 -1.12 13.34
C TYR A 536 -6.90 -2.05 14.17
N LEU A 537 -7.08 -3.27 13.68
CA LEU A 537 -7.96 -4.27 14.27
C LEU A 537 -7.11 -5.39 14.88
N ASN A 538 -7.39 -5.76 16.13
CA ASN A 538 -6.70 -6.81 16.84
C ASN A 538 -7.27 -8.17 16.46
N GLN A 539 -6.41 -9.04 15.93
CA GLN A 539 -6.74 -10.39 15.45
C GLN A 539 -6.14 -11.49 16.34
N LEU A 540 -5.49 -11.13 17.45
CA LEU A 540 -4.74 -12.05 18.30
C LEU A 540 -5.56 -13.26 18.75
N SER A 541 -6.85 -13.09 19.05
CA SER A 541 -7.72 -14.16 19.54
C SER A 541 -7.85 -15.34 18.57
N ARG A 542 -7.62 -15.13 17.27
CA ARG A 542 -7.56 -16.22 16.29
C ARG A 542 -6.23 -16.98 16.32
N TYR A 543 -5.20 -16.52 17.04
CA TYR A 543 -3.85 -17.09 17.04
C TYR A 543 -3.34 -17.50 18.42
N ALA A 544 -3.68 -16.77 19.49
CA ALA A 544 -3.16 -17.01 20.83
C ALA A 544 -4.20 -16.78 21.93
N ASP A 545 -3.97 -17.40 23.09
CA ASP A 545 -4.71 -17.08 24.31
C ASP A 545 -4.37 -15.66 24.75
N ALA A 546 -5.39 -14.81 24.82
CA ALA A 546 -5.22 -13.40 25.13
C ALA A 546 -5.73 -13.07 26.53
N VAL A 547 -5.07 -12.09 27.17
CA VAL A 547 -5.49 -11.48 28.43
C VAL A 547 -5.81 -10.00 28.22
N LYS A 548 -6.59 -9.42 29.12
CA LYS A 548 -7.05 -8.03 28.97
C LYS A 548 -6.12 -7.06 29.68
N LEU A 549 -5.65 -6.05 28.96
CA LEU A 549 -5.00 -4.88 29.52
C LEU A 549 -5.97 -3.69 29.46
N ARG A 550 -6.31 -3.15 30.62
CA ARG A 550 -7.17 -1.98 30.79
C ARG A 550 -6.31 -0.77 31.13
N ILE A 551 -6.41 0.30 30.35
CA ILE A 551 -5.56 1.48 30.41
C ILE A 551 -6.44 2.70 30.70
N GLN A 552 -6.23 3.31 31.87
CA GLN A 552 -6.84 4.58 32.25
C GLN A 552 -5.81 5.70 32.03
N THR A 553 -6.25 6.76 31.36
CA THR A 553 -5.45 7.97 31.11
C THR A 553 -6.11 9.19 31.72
N ASP A 554 -5.29 10.13 32.19
CA ASP A 554 -5.72 11.39 32.78
C ASP A 554 -5.33 12.57 31.88
N THR A 555 -4.07 12.62 31.44
CA THR A 555 -3.50 13.75 30.68
C THR A 555 -2.78 13.36 29.40
N ALA A 556 -2.57 12.06 29.16
CA ALA A 556 -1.92 11.58 27.96
C ALA A 556 -2.70 11.98 26.69
N GLU A 557 -2.01 12.60 25.74
CA GLU A 557 -2.53 12.88 24.40
C GLU A 557 -2.38 11.65 23.49
N ARG A 558 -1.46 10.75 23.82
CA ARG A 558 -1.22 9.50 23.11
C ARG A 558 -0.69 8.42 24.04
N VAL A 559 -1.15 7.18 23.83
CA VAL A 559 -0.60 5.99 24.47
C VAL A 559 0.01 5.10 23.40
N THR A 560 1.22 4.63 23.64
CA THR A 560 1.94 3.74 22.71
C THR A 560 2.47 2.52 23.46
N LEU A 561 2.24 1.35 22.89
CA LEU A 561 2.67 0.04 23.39
C LEU A 561 3.87 -0.44 22.57
N TYR A 562 4.89 -0.93 23.27
CA TYR A 562 6.15 -1.37 22.70
C TYR A 562 6.53 -2.78 23.16
N LEU A 563 7.33 -3.45 22.35
CA LEU A 563 8.09 -4.65 22.70
C LEU A 563 9.58 -4.37 22.53
N LEU A 564 10.41 -5.08 23.29
CA LEU A 564 11.84 -5.09 23.03
C LEU A 564 12.14 -6.08 21.90
N ASN A 565 12.59 -5.54 20.77
CA ASN A 565 12.97 -6.30 19.57
C ASN A 565 14.01 -5.47 18.79
N SER A 566 14.95 -6.15 18.16
CA SER A 566 16.17 -5.63 17.56
C SER A 566 16.94 -4.69 18.48
N ALA A 567 17.11 -5.07 19.75
CA ALA A 567 17.73 -4.24 20.77
C ALA A 567 17.12 -2.83 20.86
N GLY A 568 15.80 -2.68 20.67
CA GLY A 568 15.12 -1.40 20.77
C GLY A 568 13.63 -1.53 21.10
N LEU A 569 13.00 -0.45 21.55
CA LEU A 569 11.56 -0.44 21.80
C LEU A 569 10.80 -0.27 20.48
N ARG A 570 10.27 -1.38 19.95
CA ARG A 570 9.48 -1.42 18.72
C ARG A 570 7.99 -1.25 19.02
N MET A 571 7.36 -0.29 18.37
CA MET A 571 5.93 -0.02 18.53
C MET A 571 5.10 -1.20 17.99
N ILE A 572 4.15 -1.68 18.79
CA ILE A 572 3.15 -2.67 18.36
C ILE A 572 1.74 -2.08 18.25
N ALA A 573 1.42 -1.04 19.03
CA ALA A 573 0.13 -0.37 18.99
C ALA A 573 0.23 1.08 19.46
N THR A 574 -0.62 1.94 18.93
CA THR A 574 -0.77 3.33 19.39
C THR A 574 -2.23 3.75 19.27
N PHE A 575 -2.70 4.59 20.20
CA PHE A 575 -4.03 5.17 20.14
C PHE A 575 -4.08 6.52 20.86
N VAL A 576 -5.06 7.34 20.46
CA VAL A 576 -5.43 8.57 21.17
C VAL A 576 -6.46 8.21 22.23
N PRO A 577 -6.20 8.50 23.52
CA PRO A 577 -7.15 8.18 24.59
C PRO A 577 -8.45 9.00 24.49
N GLU A 578 -9.56 8.39 24.89
CA GLU A 578 -10.85 9.09 25.03
C GLU A 578 -11.00 9.63 26.46
N PRO A 579 -11.23 10.94 26.66
CA PRO A 579 -11.38 11.50 28.00
C PRO A 579 -12.43 10.77 28.84
N GLY A 580 -12.04 10.33 30.04
CA GLY A 580 -12.92 9.64 30.99
C GLY A 580 -13.30 8.20 30.62
N ARG A 581 -12.70 7.62 29.57
CA ARG A 581 -12.90 6.23 29.17
C ARG A 581 -11.62 5.42 29.28
N GLU A 582 -11.77 4.24 29.86
CA GLU A 582 -10.71 3.24 29.92
C GLU A 582 -10.61 2.52 28.57
N LYS A 583 -9.39 2.34 28.06
CA LYS A 583 -9.14 1.53 26.87
C LYS A 583 -8.86 0.09 27.29
N GLU A 584 -9.60 -0.86 26.74
CA GLU A 584 -9.32 -2.29 26.90
C GLU A 584 -8.69 -2.84 25.61
N LEU A 585 -7.63 -3.64 25.73
CA LEU A 585 -6.97 -4.37 24.66
C LEU A 585 -6.68 -5.82 25.07
N SER A 586 -6.85 -6.76 24.14
CA SER A 586 -6.44 -8.16 24.28
C SER A 586 -4.99 -8.33 23.84
N LEU A 587 -4.12 -8.82 24.73
CA LEU A 587 -2.70 -9.00 24.45
C LEU A 587 -2.24 -10.41 24.82
N GLY A 588 -1.09 -10.83 24.28
CA GLY A 588 -0.44 -12.08 24.67
C GLY A 588 0.01 -12.05 26.13
N GLN A 589 0.19 -13.23 26.72
CA GLN A 589 0.64 -13.38 28.11
C GLN A 589 2.15 -13.16 28.24
N GLY A 590 2.60 -11.92 28.09
CA GLY A 590 4.01 -11.52 28.18
C GLY A 590 4.18 -10.11 28.72
N SER A 591 5.38 -9.57 28.56
CA SER A 591 5.69 -8.18 28.91
C SER A 591 5.36 -7.23 27.76
N VAL A 592 4.80 -6.07 28.09
CA VAL A 592 4.60 -4.95 27.16
C VAL A 592 5.04 -3.66 27.83
N TYR A 593 5.67 -2.76 27.09
CA TYR A 593 6.10 -1.46 27.60
C TYR A 593 5.13 -0.38 27.14
N LEU A 594 4.56 0.36 28.08
CA LEU A 594 3.58 1.42 27.82
C LEU A 594 4.24 2.77 28.02
N ARG A 595 4.09 3.67 27.04
CA ARG A 595 4.38 5.10 27.17
C ARG A 595 3.10 5.92 27.08
N PHE A 596 2.92 6.80 28.06
CA PHE A 596 1.90 7.84 28.12
C PHE A 596 2.56 9.16 27.75
N GLN A 597 2.20 9.70 26.59
CA GLN A 597 2.82 10.90 26.03
C GLN A 597 1.85 12.07 26.14
N GLY A 598 2.28 13.16 26.77
CA GLY A 598 1.48 14.39 26.89
C GLY A 598 2.34 15.61 27.22
N LYS A 599 1.69 16.76 27.39
CA LYS A 599 2.36 18.05 27.66
C LYS A 599 3.12 18.10 28.99
N GLN A 600 2.76 17.25 29.94
CA GLN A 600 3.40 17.17 31.27
C GLN A 600 4.63 16.24 31.27
N GLY A 601 5.07 15.77 30.10
CA GLY A 601 6.17 14.83 29.94
C GLY A 601 5.68 13.41 29.63
N THR A 602 6.64 12.49 29.49
CA THR A 602 6.36 11.07 29.22
C THR A 602 6.41 10.27 30.51
N ARG A 603 5.35 9.50 30.78
CA ARG A 603 5.33 8.47 31.83
C ARG A 603 5.37 7.10 31.19
N ALA A 604 5.95 6.12 31.88
CA ALA A 604 6.03 4.77 31.36
C ALA A 604 5.92 3.69 32.43
N THR A 605 5.54 2.49 31.99
CA THR A 605 5.52 1.28 32.83
C THR A 605 5.67 0.03 31.96
N MET A 606 6.04 -1.09 32.55
CA MET A 606 6.22 -2.37 31.86
C MET A 606 5.42 -3.48 32.56
N PRO A 607 4.10 -3.57 32.34
CA PRO A 607 3.28 -4.65 32.90
C PRO A 607 3.72 -6.04 32.41
N ASP A 608 3.63 -7.01 33.31
CA ASP A 608 3.87 -8.44 33.06
C ASP A 608 2.54 -9.20 33.09
N LEU A 609 1.99 -9.44 31.90
CA LEU A 609 0.66 -10.00 31.70
C LEU A 609 0.61 -11.53 31.86
N ARG A 610 1.73 -12.19 32.19
CA ARG A 610 1.74 -13.63 32.53
C ARG A 610 0.92 -13.95 33.79
N SER A 611 0.71 -12.94 34.64
CA SER A 611 -0.15 -13.02 35.82
C SER A 611 -1.65 -12.92 35.51
N GLY A 612 -2.02 -12.68 34.25
CA GLY A 612 -3.40 -12.51 33.80
C GLY A 612 -3.74 -11.07 33.42
N SER A 613 -5.04 -10.79 33.31
CA SER A 613 -5.55 -9.48 32.95
C SER A 613 -5.20 -8.41 34.00
N GLN A 614 -4.76 -7.24 33.55
CA GLN A 614 -4.33 -6.14 34.42
C GLN A 614 -5.03 -4.82 34.08
N ARG A 615 -4.97 -3.89 35.03
CA ARG A 615 -5.42 -2.52 34.89
C ARG A 615 -4.28 -1.59 35.27
N ILE A 616 -4.00 -0.60 34.43
CA ILE A 616 -2.92 0.38 34.61
C ILE A 616 -3.52 1.78 34.51
N ALA A 617 -3.25 2.64 35.50
CA ALA A 617 -3.58 4.07 35.43
C ALA A 617 -2.34 4.93 35.18
N GLU A 618 -2.45 5.94 34.33
CA GLU A 618 -1.39 6.92 34.05
C GLU A 618 -0.86 7.57 35.34
N SER A 619 -1.75 7.86 36.30
CA SER A 619 -1.41 8.43 37.61
C SER A 619 -0.44 7.58 38.43
N GLU A 620 -0.44 6.26 38.21
CA GLU A 620 0.40 5.28 38.92
C GLU A 620 1.75 5.05 38.22
N CYS A 621 1.95 5.64 37.04
CA CYS A 621 3.16 5.46 36.24
C CYS A 621 4.21 6.55 36.56
N GLU A 622 5.47 6.14 36.58
CA GLU A 622 6.61 7.01 36.83
C GLU A 622 7.14 7.65 35.53
N THR A 623 7.89 8.73 35.66
CA THR A 623 8.67 9.28 34.54
C THR A 623 9.81 8.34 34.18
N GLU A 624 10.13 8.23 32.89
CA GLU A 624 11.24 7.37 32.45
C GLU A 624 12.57 7.78 33.08
N ALA A 625 13.25 6.83 33.75
CA ALA A 625 14.58 7.04 34.29
C ALA A 625 15.59 7.27 33.15
N ALA A 626 16.70 7.97 33.44
CA ALA A 626 17.79 8.15 32.49
C ALA A 626 18.49 6.82 32.14
N GLU A 627 18.51 5.88 33.08
CA GLU A 627 19.03 4.53 32.88
C GLU A 627 18.04 3.51 33.44
N GLN A 628 17.71 2.49 32.66
CA GLN A 628 16.73 1.47 33.04
C GLN A 628 17.12 0.10 32.47
N ALA A 629 17.06 -0.93 33.30
CA ALA A 629 17.15 -2.32 32.86
C ALA A 629 15.75 -2.92 32.69
N PHE A 630 15.59 -3.76 31.68
CA PHE A 630 14.32 -4.42 31.35
C PHE A 630 14.49 -5.93 31.37
N ARG A 631 13.45 -6.60 31.85
CA ARG A 631 13.27 -8.05 31.66
C ARG A 631 11.94 -8.26 30.96
N PHE A 632 11.99 -8.38 29.64
CA PHE A 632 10.83 -8.71 28.82
C PHE A 632 10.64 -10.22 28.79
N PHE A 633 9.43 -10.64 29.12
CA PHE A 633 9.03 -12.03 29.04
C PHE A 633 8.19 -12.26 27.79
N ALA A 634 8.63 -13.18 26.94
CA ALA A 634 7.85 -13.59 25.79
C ALA A 634 6.67 -14.49 26.23
N PRO A 635 5.52 -14.44 25.53
CA PRO A 635 4.46 -15.41 25.76
C PRO A 635 4.93 -16.85 25.51
N ASN A 636 4.40 -17.78 26.31
CA ASN A 636 4.69 -19.22 26.22
C ASN A 636 3.51 -20.02 25.64
N GLY A 637 2.68 -19.40 24.81
CA GLY A 637 1.51 -20.04 24.23
C GLY A 637 1.88 -21.26 23.37
N VAL A 638 1.09 -22.32 23.49
CA VAL A 638 1.29 -23.58 22.77
C VAL A 638 0.12 -23.78 21.82
N ARG A 639 0.31 -23.39 20.56
CA ARG A 639 -0.66 -23.68 19.50
C ARG A 639 -0.01 -24.54 18.44
N THR A 640 -0.72 -25.58 18.02
CA THR A 640 -0.29 -26.47 16.94
C THR A 640 -1.26 -26.37 15.79
N ALA A 641 -0.74 -26.36 14.58
CA ALA A 641 -1.56 -26.47 13.38
C ALA A 641 -2.37 -27.78 13.38
N PRO A 642 -3.55 -27.80 12.74
CA PRO A 642 -4.28 -29.02 12.40
C PRO A 642 -3.35 -30.11 11.85
N ARG A 643 -3.51 -31.35 12.35
CA ARG A 643 -2.71 -32.49 11.87
C ARG A 643 -3.24 -32.95 10.52
N GLN A 644 -2.37 -32.90 9.51
CA GLN A 644 -2.63 -33.51 8.21
C GLN A 644 -2.42 -35.03 8.26
N THR A 645 -3.24 -35.76 7.50
CA THR A 645 -3.05 -37.19 7.22
C THR A 645 -1.82 -37.40 6.33
N ALA A 646 -1.30 -38.63 6.30
CA ALA A 646 -0.17 -38.96 5.41
C ALA A 646 -0.51 -38.78 3.92
N GLU A 647 -1.78 -39.00 3.56
CA GLU A 647 -2.30 -38.82 2.20
C GLU A 647 -2.36 -37.33 1.83
N GLU A 648 -2.90 -36.47 2.71
CA GLU A 648 -2.92 -35.01 2.51
C GLU A 648 -1.51 -34.43 2.38
N GLN A 649 -0.57 -34.88 3.22
CA GLN A 649 0.83 -34.46 3.12
C GLN A 649 1.48 -34.89 1.80
N ALA A 650 1.20 -36.12 1.35
CA ALA A 650 1.71 -36.62 0.08
C ALA A 650 1.14 -35.83 -1.11
N LEU A 651 -0.17 -35.60 -1.11
CA LEU A 651 -0.85 -34.80 -2.12
C LEU A 651 -0.32 -33.36 -2.18
N GLY A 652 -0.18 -32.72 -1.01
CA GLY A 652 0.34 -31.36 -0.94
C GLY A 652 1.78 -31.25 -1.44
N ARG A 653 2.65 -32.21 -1.09
CA ARG A 653 4.02 -32.27 -1.61
C ARG A 653 4.04 -32.43 -3.13
N GLU A 654 3.20 -33.29 -3.69
CA GLU A 654 3.11 -33.49 -5.13
C GLU A 654 2.66 -32.22 -5.86
N LYS A 655 1.57 -31.58 -5.38
CA LYS A 655 1.07 -30.32 -5.95
C LYS A 655 2.10 -29.20 -5.87
N TYR A 656 2.75 -29.04 -4.71
CA TYR A 656 3.77 -28.02 -4.51
C TYR A 656 5.00 -28.26 -5.40
N ALA A 657 5.44 -29.51 -5.58
CA ALA A 657 6.56 -29.84 -6.48
C ALA A 657 6.29 -29.36 -7.92
N ARG A 658 5.08 -29.61 -8.45
CA ARG A 658 4.68 -29.10 -9.78
C ARG A 658 4.70 -27.57 -9.85
N CYS A 659 4.27 -26.89 -8.79
CA CYS A 659 4.31 -25.42 -8.72
C CYS A 659 5.76 -24.91 -8.71
N ASN A 660 6.62 -25.52 -7.90
CA ASN A 660 8.03 -25.14 -7.81
C ASN A 660 8.76 -25.33 -9.15
N GLU A 661 8.51 -26.42 -9.89
CA GLU A 661 9.08 -26.61 -11.24
C GLU A 661 8.74 -25.44 -12.18
N LYS A 662 7.48 -24.99 -12.18
CA LYS A 662 7.04 -23.82 -12.96
C LYS A 662 7.75 -22.54 -12.51
N LEU A 663 7.85 -22.33 -11.20
CA LEU A 663 8.54 -21.17 -10.64
C LEU A 663 10.02 -21.13 -11.03
N GLN A 664 10.73 -22.27 -10.96
CA GLN A 664 12.13 -22.35 -11.37
C GLN A 664 12.30 -22.03 -12.86
N ALA A 665 11.44 -22.58 -13.73
CA ALA A 665 11.46 -22.28 -15.16
C ALA A 665 11.23 -20.77 -15.42
N LYS A 666 10.28 -20.16 -14.71
CA LYS A 666 9.99 -18.72 -14.79
C LYS A 666 11.18 -17.86 -14.35
N ARG A 667 11.82 -18.19 -13.22
CA ARG A 667 13.01 -17.47 -12.73
C ARG A 667 14.18 -17.60 -13.70
N ALA A 668 14.40 -18.79 -14.27
CA ALA A 668 15.44 -19.02 -15.27
C ALA A 668 15.20 -18.24 -16.56
N ALA A 669 13.94 -18.05 -16.96
CA ALA A 669 13.55 -17.27 -18.14
C ALA A 669 13.56 -15.74 -17.90
N ARG A 670 13.89 -15.28 -16.70
CA ARG A 670 13.81 -13.87 -16.34
C ARG A 670 14.85 -13.05 -17.09
N ARG A 671 14.37 -12.01 -17.79
CA ARG A 671 15.22 -11.06 -18.52
C ARG A 671 15.87 -10.06 -17.56
N ASP A 672 17.15 -9.75 -17.79
CA ASP A 672 17.81 -8.56 -17.22
C ASP A 672 17.25 -7.28 -17.86
N ARG A 673 16.47 -6.55 -17.07
CA ARG A 673 15.80 -5.29 -17.45
C ARG A 673 16.79 -4.13 -17.62
N THR A 674 17.96 -4.19 -16.98
CA THR A 674 18.97 -3.12 -17.03
C THR A 674 19.95 -3.26 -18.18
N ALA A 675 20.01 -4.44 -18.81
CA ALA A 675 20.97 -4.73 -19.87
C ALA A 675 20.87 -3.77 -21.05
N ALA A 676 19.66 -3.37 -21.46
CA ALA A 676 19.46 -2.42 -22.55
C ALA A 676 20.00 -1.03 -22.21
N PHE A 677 19.83 -0.59 -20.95
CA PHE A 677 20.36 0.67 -20.46
C PHE A 677 21.90 0.68 -20.44
N LEU A 678 22.54 -0.41 -20.00
CA LEU A 678 24.00 -0.52 -20.00
C LEU A 678 24.60 -0.60 -21.41
N ARG A 679 23.94 -1.29 -22.35
CA ARG A 679 24.41 -1.43 -23.75
C ARG A 679 24.42 -0.11 -24.52
N ARG A 680 23.69 0.91 -24.08
CA ARG A 680 23.68 2.25 -24.69
C ARG A 680 24.96 3.05 -24.46
N ALA A 681 25.85 2.62 -23.56
CA ALA A 681 27.13 3.30 -23.33
C ALA A 681 28.05 3.19 -24.55
N VAL A 682 28.43 4.31 -25.15
CA VAL A 682 29.39 4.34 -26.28
C VAL A 682 30.82 4.65 -25.83
N THR A 683 31.01 5.24 -24.65
CA THR A 683 32.35 5.52 -24.07
C THR A 683 32.57 4.82 -22.72
N PRO A 684 33.84 4.64 -22.29
CA PRO A 684 34.16 4.18 -20.93
C PRO A 684 33.60 5.09 -19.83
N GLU A 685 33.60 6.40 -20.06
CA GLU A 685 33.07 7.37 -19.11
C GLU A 685 31.54 7.25 -18.97
N GLU A 686 30.80 7.15 -20.07
CA GLU A 686 29.36 6.89 -20.02
C GLU A 686 29.02 5.57 -19.33
N ARG A 687 29.84 4.53 -19.56
CA ARG A 687 29.68 3.24 -18.89
C ARG A 687 29.86 3.37 -17.38
N MET A 688 30.80 4.19 -16.92
CA MET A 688 30.99 4.49 -15.51
C MET A 688 29.75 5.19 -14.91
N TYR A 689 29.23 6.26 -15.52
CA TYR A 689 28.05 6.95 -14.98
C TYR A 689 26.79 6.10 -15.04
N ARG A 690 26.56 5.31 -16.10
CA ARG A 690 25.41 4.39 -16.16
C ARG A 690 25.50 3.32 -15.07
N ARG A 691 26.70 2.79 -14.78
CA ARG A 691 26.91 1.87 -13.65
C ARG A 691 26.69 2.56 -12.31
N ALA A 692 27.17 3.79 -12.13
CA ALA A 692 26.93 4.56 -10.90
C ALA A 692 25.44 4.90 -10.71
N PHE A 693 24.71 5.18 -11.79
CA PHE A 693 23.27 5.38 -11.76
C PHE A 693 22.55 4.12 -11.28
N LEU A 694 22.87 2.95 -11.85
CA LEU A 694 22.30 1.67 -11.37
C LEU A 694 22.76 1.31 -9.95
N ALA A 695 23.99 1.65 -9.56
CA ALA A 695 24.49 1.41 -8.21
C ALA A 695 23.78 2.24 -7.13
N SER A 696 23.04 3.29 -7.53
CA SER A 696 22.18 4.05 -6.61
C SER A 696 20.82 3.39 -6.36
N LEU A 697 20.49 2.34 -7.11
CA LEU A 697 19.26 1.58 -6.97
C LEU A 697 19.44 0.49 -5.90
N SER A 698 18.36 0.18 -5.18
CA SER A 698 18.36 -0.92 -4.20
C SER A 698 18.35 -2.28 -4.88
N GLU A 699 18.62 -3.34 -4.12
CA GLU A 699 18.52 -4.71 -4.64
C GLU A 699 17.11 -4.98 -5.20
N LYS A 700 16.06 -4.50 -4.52
CA LYS A 700 14.69 -4.63 -5.01
C LYS A 700 14.43 -3.87 -6.30
N ASP A 701 15.05 -2.73 -6.52
CA ASP A 701 14.87 -2.05 -7.80
C ASP A 701 15.46 -2.87 -8.92
N MET A 702 16.63 -3.46 -8.72
CA MET A 702 17.23 -4.33 -9.73
C MET A 702 16.30 -5.50 -10.08
N ILE A 703 15.40 -5.86 -9.16
CA ILE A 703 14.37 -6.86 -9.34
C ILE A 703 13.16 -6.30 -10.12
N ASP A 704 12.57 -5.19 -9.70
CA ASP A 704 11.30 -4.65 -10.24
C ASP A 704 11.44 -3.36 -11.08
N VAL A 705 12.65 -3.07 -11.59
CA VAL A 705 12.98 -1.80 -12.25
C VAL A 705 11.98 -1.42 -13.34
N ARG A 706 11.63 -0.13 -13.34
CA ARG A 706 10.86 0.55 -14.38
C ARG A 706 11.79 0.94 -15.52
N GLU A 707 11.89 0.09 -16.54
CA GLU A 707 12.76 0.30 -17.71
C GLU A 707 12.48 1.64 -18.40
N GLU A 708 11.23 2.10 -18.38
CA GLU A 708 10.79 3.37 -18.97
C GLU A 708 11.38 4.61 -18.28
N LEU A 709 11.82 4.50 -17.01
CA LEU A 709 12.40 5.61 -16.26
C LEU A 709 13.92 5.73 -16.43
N LEU A 710 14.61 4.61 -16.69
CA LEU A 710 16.08 4.56 -16.66
C LEU A 710 16.74 5.55 -17.62
N GLU A 711 16.38 5.53 -18.90
CA GLU A 711 17.03 6.39 -19.90
C GLU A 711 16.65 7.87 -19.75
N PRO A 712 15.36 8.24 -19.62
CA PRO A 712 14.98 9.65 -19.47
C PRO A 712 15.61 10.31 -18.24
N GLU A 713 15.57 9.66 -17.07
CA GLU A 713 16.09 10.25 -15.82
C GLU A 713 17.62 10.34 -15.84
N TYR A 714 18.31 9.32 -16.37
CA TYR A 714 19.76 9.36 -16.60
C TYR A 714 20.15 10.54 -17.49
N GLN A 715 19.47 10.71 -18.64
CA GLN A 715 19.77 11.81 -19.57
C GLN A 715 19.49 13.17 -18.94
N ALA A 716 18.40 13.30 -18.17
CA ALA A 716 18.08 14.52 -17.45
C ALA A 716 19.18 14.87 -16.42
N ALA A 717 19.67 13.89 -15.65
CA ALA A 717 20.79 14.09 -14.73
C ALA A 717 22.06 14.53 -15.48
N MET A 718 22.40 13.87 -16.59
CA MET A 718 23.62 14.15 -17.37
C MET A 718 23.69 15.58 -17.92
N ARG A 719 22.56 16.27 -18.14
CA ARG A 719 22.52 17.70 -18.53
C ARG A 719 23.21 18.61 -17.50
N HIS A 720 23.27 18.18 -16.25
CA HIS A 720 23.87 18.93 -15.15
C HIS A 720 25.32 18.53 -14.85
N ARG A 721 25.84 17.47 -15.51
CA ARG A 721 27.15 16.90 -15.20
C ARG A 721 28.28 17.92 -15.19
N LYS A 722 28.31 18.85 -16.15
CA LYS A 722 29.37 19.87 -16.29
C LYS A 722 29.21 21.07 -15.34
N ARG A 723 28.12 21.14 -14.55
CA ARG A 723 27.83 22.28 -13.66
C ARG A 723 28.44 22.14 -12.26
N VAL A 724 28.82 20.93 -11.85
CA VAL A 724 29.34 20.62 -10.52
C VAL A 724 30.56 19.69 -10.59
N PRO A 725 31.39 19.62 -9.55
CA PRO A 725 32.47 18.62 -9.45
C PRO A 725 31.96 17.18 -9.56
N VAL A 726 32.83 16.25 -9.96
CA VAL A 726 32.46 14.84 -10.19
C VAL A 726 31.87 14.20 -8.93
N ALA A 727 32.48 14.43 -7.77
CA ALA A 727 32.00 13.90 -6.49
C ALA A 727 30.59 14.40 -6.15
N ALA A 728 30.36 15.71 -6.25
CA ALA A 728 29.04 16.32 -6.04
C ALA A 728 27.98 15.79 -7.03
N PHE A 729 28.38 15.52 -8.28
CA PHE A 729 27.49 14.91 -9.26
C PHE A 729 27.12 13.47 -8.88
N LEU A 730 28.12 12.63 -8.58
CA LEU A 730 27.94 11.22 -8.27
C LEU A 730 27.14 10.99 -6.98
N GLU A 731 27.27 11.88 -5.99
CA GLU A 731 26.58 11.74 -4.70
C GLU A 731 25.28 12.54 -4.61
N GLY A 732 25.21 13.68 -5.30
CA GLY A 732 24.14 14.67 -5.10
C GLY A 732 23.14 14.82 -6.25
N ILE A 733 23.51 14.43 -7.46
CA ILE A 733 22.66 14.62 -8.67
C ILE A 733 22.32 13.29 -9.34
N LEU A 734 23.33 12.48 -9.64
CA LEU A 734 23.17 11.23 -10.39
C LEU A 734 22.29 10.19 -9.67
N PRO A 735 22.36 10.01 -8.33
CA PRO A 735 21.58 8.99 -7.65
C PRO A 735 20.08 9.17 -7.86
N GLU A 736 19.40 8.05 -8.12
CA GLU A 736 17.97 8.04 -8.40
C GLU A 736 17.11 7.97 -7.13
N ARG A 737 17.73 7.60 -6.00
CA ARG A 737 17.07 7.45 -4.70
C ARG A 737 17.59 8.41 -3.64
N PHE A 738 16.74 8.67 -2.66
CA PHE A 738 17.13 9.20 -1.35
C PHE A 738 16.91 8.18 -0.23
N GLY A 739 16.05 7.18 -0.44
CA GLY A 739 15.79 6.06 0.47
C GLY A 739 15.06 4.94 -0.28
N LEU A 740 14.05 4.35 0.36
CA LEU A 740 13.25 3.23 -0.18
C LEU A 740 11.90 3.66 -0.80
N GLU A 741 11.77 4.92 -1.22
CA GLU A 741 10.57 5.45 -1.87
C GLU A 741 10.29 4.81 -3.25
N PRO A 742 9.06 4.83 -3.80
CA PRO A 742 8.83 4.36 -5.17
C PRO A 742 9.66 5.14 -6.20
N LEU A 743 10.20 4.42 -7.20
CA LEU A 743 10.87 5.03 -8.35
C LEU A 743 9.83 5.74 -9.22
N ALA A 744 10.03 7.04 -9.42
CA ALA A 744 9.13 7.91 -10.18
C ALA A 744 9.96 8.92 -10.97
N ALA A 745 9.45 9.37 -12.11
CA ALA A 745 10.06 10.48 -12.83
C ALA A 745 9.97 11.77 -11.99
N PHE A 746 11.10 12.43 -11.73
CA PHE A 746 11.10 13.69 -10.97
C PHE A 746 12.06 14.74 -11.55
N ARG A 747 12.89 14.38 -12.53
CA ARG A 747 13.86 15.30 -13.13
C ARG A 747 13.19 16.13 -14.23
N GLY A 748 13.23 17.46 -14.08
CA GLY A 748 12.60 18.40 -14.98
C GLY A 748 12.83 19.85 -14.56
N GLU A 749 12.46 20.80 -15.42
CA GLU A 749 12.58 22.22 -15.09
C GLU A 749 11.60 22.62 -13.99
N SER A 750 12.12 23.19 -12.90
CA SER A 750 11.31 23.75 -11.82
C SER A 750 11.37 25.28 -11.85
N THR A 751 10.28 25.94 -11.47
CA THR A 751 10.25 27.39 -11.36
C THR A 751 11.13 27.88 -10.20
N ALA A 752 11.64 29.11 -10.29
CA ALA A 752 12.39 29.73 -9.19
C ALA A 752 11.59 29.77 -7.87
N ALA A 753 10.27 29.94 -7.97
CA ALA A 753 9.36 29.90 -6.82
C ALA A 753 9.33 28.51 -6.16
N ALA A 754 9.28 27.43 -6.95
CA ALA A 754 9.30 26.05 -6.45
C ALA A 754 10.65 25.71 -5.78
N LEU A 755 11.76 26.11 -6.40
CA LEU A 755 13.10 25.93 -5.81
C LEU A 755 13.26 26.68 -4.49
N GLY A 756 12.77 27.92 -4.43
CA GLY A 756 12.75 28.70 -3.20
C GLY A 756 11.89 28.06 -2.10
N ALA A 757 10.74 27.48 -2.47
CA ALA A 757 9.87 26.77 -1.53
C ALA A 757 10.54 25.49 -1.00
N ALA A 758 11.19 24.71 -1.86
CA ALA A 758 11.93 23.50 -1.48
C ALA A 758 13.06 23.81 -0.50
N ARG A 759 13.88 24.85 -0.77
CA ARG A 759 14.94 25.29 0.16
C ARG A 759 14.37 25.74 1.51
N ARG A 760 13.30 26.53 1.51
CA ARG A 760 12.64 26.95 2.76
C ARG A 760 12.06 25.78 3.54
N SER A 761 11.56 24.75 2.85
CA SER A 761 11.06 23.53 3.49
C SER A 761 12.19 22.78 4.20
N LEU A 762 13.31 22.58 3.52
CA LEU A 762 14.47 21.89 4.07
C LEU A 762 15.22 22.71 5.15
N ALA A 763 15.07 24.03 5.17
CA ALA A 763 15.66 24.89 6.22
C ALA A 763 14.89 24.85 7.55
N LYS A 764 13.72 24.18 7.64
CA LYS A 764 12.98 24.02 8.89
C LYS A 764 13.56 22.85 9.69
N GLY A 765 13.77 23.00 11.00
CA GLY A 765 14.22 21.89 11.85
C GLY A 765 13.25 20.68 11.82
N SER A 766 11.95 20.91 12.04
CA SER A 766 10.92 19.87 11.98
C SER A 766 10.27 19.78 10.60
N ARG A 767 10.26 18.58 10.01
CA ARG A 767 9.66 18.28 8.70
C ARG A 767 9.25 16.81 8.59
N SER A 768 8.19 16.51 7.85
CA SER A 768 7.86 15.11 7.52
C SER A 768 8.82 14.54 6.48
N GLU A 769 8.94 13.21 6.43
CA GLU A 769 9.77 12.54 5.42
C GLU A 769 9.25 12.81 4.00
N ALA A 770 7.93 12.87 3.80
CA ALA A 770 7.32 13.19 2.51
C ALA A 770 7.67 14.61 2.03
N GLU A 771 7.64 15.61 2.93
CA GLU A 771 8.05 16.99 2.61
C GLU A 771 9.54 17.05 2.27
N MET A 772 10.37 16.34 3.02
CA MET A 772 11.82 16.28 2.79
C MET A 772 12.13 15.68 1.42
N LEU A 773 11.60 14.48 1.12
CA LEU A 773 11.82 13.79 -0.15
C LEU A 773 11.30 14.61 -1.34
N THR A 774 10.14 15.25 -1.20
CA THR A 774 9.59 16.13 -2.25
C THR A 774 10.52 17.30 -2.54
N ALA A 775 10.97 18.02 -1.49
CA ALA A 775 11.88 19.14 -1.66
C ALA A 775 13.24 18.72 -2.23
N LEU A 776 13.78 17.60 -1.75
CA LEU A 776 15.03 17.03 -2.25
C LEU A 776 14.93 16.65 -3.75
N ARG A 777 13.83 16.02 -4.17
CA ARG A 777 13.54 15.72 -5.59
C ARG A 777 13.46 16.99 -6.43
N THR A 778 12.76 18.03 -5.98
CA THR A 778 12.67 19.32 -6.71
C THR A 778 14.05 19.94 -6.93
N LEU A 779 14.90 19.96 -5.90
CA LEU A 779 16.25 20.52 -5.99
C LEU A 779 17.17 19.67 -6.89
N ARG A 780 17.22 18.36 -6.67
CA ARG A 780 18.02 17.42 -7.46
C ARG A 780 17.59 17.43 -8.94
N GLY A 781 16.29 17.46 -9.20
CA GLY A 781 15.72 17.50 -10.54
C GLY A 781 16.12 18.74 -11.35
N SER A 782 16.45 19.84 -10.67
CA SER A 782 16.97 21.07 -11.29
C SER A 782 18.50 21.15 -11.33
N GLY A 783 19.20 20.07 -10.96
CA GLY A 783 20.66 19.98 -10.97
C GLY A 783 21.37 20.58 -9.76
N ILE A 784 20.68 20.77 -8.64
CA ILE A 784 21.30 21.15 -7.37
C ILE A 784 21.73 19.86 -6.66
N ALA A 785 23.03 19.74 -6.37
CA ALA A 785 23.57 18.56 -5.70
C ALA A 785 23.10 18.48 -4.24
N VAL A 786 22.27 17.48 -3.94
CA VAL A 786 21.68 17.23 -2.62
C VAL A 786 21.66 15.75 -2.30
N LYS A 787 21.86 15.40 -1.02
CA LYS A 787 21.79 14.01 -0.53
C LYS A 787 21.18 13.92 0.85
N ARG A 788 20.92 12.70 1.31
CA ARG A 788 20.66 12.43 2.73
C ARG A 788 21.96 11.94 3.37
N ARG A 789 22.20 12.36 4.60
CA ARG A 789 23.22 11.77 5.46
C ARG A 789 22.77 10.36 5.86
N GLU A 790 23.67 9.39 5.80
CA GLU A 790 23.31 7.97 5.98
C GLU A 790 22.81 7.67 7.40
N GLU A 791 23.41 8.28 8.42
CA GLU A 791 23.19 7.89 9.82
C GLU A 791 21.82 8.31 10.36
N ASP A 792 21.38 9.52 10.04
CA ASP A 792 20.15 10.12 10.60
C ASP A 792 19.13 10.54 9.53
N GLY A 793 19.54 10.52 8.26
CA GLY A 793 18.72 10.93 7.13
C GLY A 793 18.63 12.44 6.92
N ALA A 794 19.47 13.25 7.58
CA ALA A 794 19.45 14.70 7.45
C ALA A 794 19.69 15.14 5.99
N PRO A 795 18.94 16.13 5.47
CA PRO A 795 19.14 16.62 4.11
C PRO A 795 20.39 17.51 4.04
N LEU A 796 21.23 17.25 3.05
CA LEU A 796 22.46 17.98 2.79
C LEU A 796 22.46 18.59 1.39
N TYR A 797 23.11 19.75 1.24
CA TYR A 797 23.38 20.39 -0.05
C TYR A 797 24.88 20.61 -0.25
N PHE A 798 25.33 20.60 -1.50
CA PHE A 798 26.73 20.82 -1.82
C PHE A 798 27.07 22.30 -2.01
N GLU A 799 28.06 22.79 -1.28
CA GLU A 799 28.62 24.15 -1.35
C GLU A 799 30.08 24.11 -0.89
N ASP A 800 30.94 24.99 -1.41
CA ASP A 800 32.36 25.14 -1.00
C ASP A 800 33.19 23.83 -0.92
N GLY A 801 32.85 22.85 -1.76
CA GLY A 801 33.59 21.58 -1.85
C GLY A 801 33.10 20.47 -0.91
N ALA A 802 32.07 20.72 -0.08
CA ALA A 802 31.53 19.75 0.86
C ALA A 802 29.99 19.75 0.90
N PHE A 803 29.41 18.74 1.55
CA PHE A 803 27.99 18.67 1.80
C PHE A 803 27.66 19.25 3.19
N HIS A 804 26.76 20.23 3.21
CA HIS A 804 26.35 20.96 4.41
C HIS A 804 24.86 20.73 4.70
N PRO A 805 24.44 20.68 5.97
CA PRO A 805 23.02 20.59 6.31
C PRO A 805 22.26 21.88 5.97
N PHE A 806 20.97 21.76 5.67
CA PHE A 806 20.13 22.93 5.35
C PHE A 806 19.75 23.78 6.57
N CYS A 807 19.84 23.25 7.79
CA CYS A 807 19.54 23.96 9.02
C CYS A 807 20.59 23.66 10.11
N ALA A 808 20.64 24.52 11.12
CA ALA A 808 21.65 24.46 12.17
C ALA A 808 21.48 23.23 13.08
N GLU A 809 20.25 22.75 13.25
CA GLU A 809 19.88 21.59 14.07
C GLU A 809 20.41 20.27 13.46
N ASP A 810 20.61 20.21 12.14
CA ASP A 810 21.13 19.03 11.45
C ASP A 810 22.69 18.99 11.44
N VAL A 811 23.36 19.97 12.04
CA VAL A 811 24.84 20.03 12.09
C VAL A 811 25.37 19.03 13.11
N ALA A 812 26.03 17.99 12.62
CA ALA A 812 26.68 16.96 13.43
C ALA A 812 28.00 17.51 14.03
N ARG A 813 27.90 18.14 15.20
CA ARG A 813 29.02 18.77 15.91
C ARG A 813 29.47 18.02 17.16
N ASN A 814 28.66 17.09 17.66
CA ASN A 814 28.92 16.35 18.89
C ASN A 814 29.61 15.03 18.59
N VAL A 815 30.46 14.55 19.50
CA VAL A 815 31.17 13.28 19.41
C VAL A 815 30.62 12.31 20.45
N LEU A 816 30.13 11.15 19.99
CA LEU A 816 29.79 10.02 20.85
C LEU A 816 30.79 8.89 20.61
N LEU A 817 31.53 8.52 21.66
CA LEU A 817 32.42 7.37 21.67
C LEU A 817 31.71 6.19 22.37
N LEU A 818 31.41 5.15 21.61
CA LEU A 818 30.91 3.89 22.15
C LEU A 818 32.07 2.91 22.34
N ARG A 819 32.10 2.22 23.48
CA ARG A 819 33.05 1.14 23.76
C ARG A 819 32.33 -0.19 23.94
N LYS A 820 32.92 -1.28 23.44
CA LYS A 820 32.45 -2.65 23.72
C LYS A 820 33.55 -3.50 24.36
N GLY A 821 33.16 -4.63 24.93
CA GLY A 821 34.11 -5.68 25.31
C GLY A 821 34.63 -6.46 24.10
N ASP A 822 35.33 -7.55 24.36
CA ASP A 822 35.93 -8.39 23.30
C ASP A 822 34.91 -9.18 22.48
N ALA A 823 33.66 -9.28 22.95
CA ALA A 823 32.58 -9.92 22.21
C ALA A 823 32.28 -9.19 20.89
N GLU A 824 32.02 -9.95 19.83
CA GLU A 824 31.46 -9.41 18.59
C GLU A 824 30.01 -8.98 18.84
N LEU A 825 29.70 -7.72 18.56
CA LEU A 825 28.36 -7.16 18.74
C LEU A 825 27.84 -6.65 17.40
N ARG A 826 26.62 -7.04 17.08
CA ARG A 826 25.92 -6.63 15.86
C ARG A 826 24.84 -5.61 16.18
N TYR A 827 24.77 -4.57 15.36
CA TYR A 827 23.70 -3.58 15.37
C TYR A 827 22.34 -4.28 15.15
N GLU A 828 21.25 -3.79 15.75
CA GLU A 828 19.91 -4.39 15.70
C GLU A 828 19.79 -5.82 16.25
N GLN A 829 20.87 -6.40 16.79
CA GLN A 829 20.81 -7.69 17.51
C GLN A 829 21.21 -7.54 18.97
N HIS A 830 22.21 -6.69 19.23
CA HIS A 830 22.76 -6.51 20.57
C HIS A 830 22.66 -5.07 21.05
N TRP A 831 22.65 -4.11 20.13
CA TRP A 831 22.57 -2.70 20.46
C TRP A 831 21.97 -1.88 19.33
N THR A 832 21.26 -0.82 19.69
CA THR A 832 20.61 0.13 18.78
C THR A 832 20.68 1.53 19.37
N LEU A 833 20.82 2.55 18.52
CA LEU A 833 20.86 3.95 18.95
C LEU A 833 19.74 4.74 18.29
N TYR A 834 18.96 5.44 19.12
CA TYR A 834 17.93 6.37 18.66
C TYR A 834 18.40 7.80 18.89
N GLY A 835 18.15 8.68 17.91
CA GLY A 835 18.29 10.13 18.03
C GLY A 835 16.95 10.81 17.78
N ASN A 836 16.52 11.66 18.71
CA ASN A 836 15.24 12.37 18.68
C ASN A 836 14.03 11.43 18.42
N GLY A 837 14.06 10.24 19.00
CA GLY A 837 13.02 9.22 18.87
C GLY A 837 13.03 8.44 17.54
N LYS A 838 14.02 8.67 16.67
CA LYS A 838 14.23 7.92 15.43
C LYS A 838 15.48 7.05 15.55
N GLU A 839 15.36 5.79 15.17
CA GLU A 839 16.52 4.90 15.05
C GLU A 839 17.50 5.44 14.02
N LEU A 840 18.79 5.39 14.36
CA LEU A 840 19.87 5.72 13.43
C LEU A 840 20.22 4.49 12.58
N ASP A 841 20.73 4.70 11.37
CA ASP A 841 21.28 3.61 10.57
C ASP A 841 22.80 3.55 10.79
N LEU A 842 23.25 2.54 11.55
CA LEU A 842 24.65 2.34 11.90
C LEU A 842 25.16 0.95 11.47
N GLU A 843 24.42 0.23 10.64
CA GLU A 843 24.76 -1.15 10.24
C GLU A 843 26.13 -1.23 9.56
N LYS A 844 26.47 -0.22 8.73
CA LYS A 844 27.73 -0.14 7.99
C LYS A 844 28.90 0.42 8.81
N ARG A 845 28.69 0.77 10.08
CA ARG A 845 29.74 1.35 10.92
C ARG A 845 30.62 0.26 11.51
N ALA A 846 31.93 0.39 11.29
CA ALA A 846 32.93 -0.54 11.80
C ALA A 846 33.41 -0.12 13.19
N TRP A 847 33.68 -1.11 14.03
CA TRP A 847 34.37 -0.94 15.30
C TRP A 847 35.88 -0.96 15.04
N GLU A 848 36.60 0.02 15.55
CA GLU A 848 38.07 0.10 15.53
C GLU A 848 38.57 -0.09 16.97
N GLU A 849 39.36 -1.14 17.22
CA GLU A 849 39.90 -1.44 18.57
C GLU A 849 38.81 -1.43 19.67
N ASN A 850 37.67 -2.09 19.41
CA ASN A 850 36.49 -2.12 20.29
C ASN A 850 35.84 -0.75 20.57
N CYS A 851 36.15 0.27 19.77
CA CYS A 851 35.59 1.61 19.86
C CYS A 851 34.82 1.98 18.59
N LEU A 852 33.74 2.74 18.73
CA LEU A 852 32.98 3.32 17.63
C LEU A 852 32.77 4.81 17.90
N THR A 853 33.29 5.67 17.02
CA THR A 853 33.15 7.12 17.13
C THR A 853 32.09 7.63 16.17
N LEU A 854 31.08 8.33 16.70
CA LEU A 854 29.95 8.87 15.93
C LEU A 854 29.93 10.39 16.03
N GLN A 855 29.72 11.05 14.89
CA GLN A 855 29.46 12.49 14.81
C GLN A 855 27.95 12.70 14.73
N LEU A 856 27.37 13.37 15.73
CA LEU A 856 25.93 13.46 15.92
C LEU A 856 25.46 14.91 16.10
N PRO A 857 24.25 15.27 15.63
CA PRO A 857 23.66 16.58 15.88
C PRO A 857 23.34 16.86 17.35
N ASP A 858 22.84 18.06 17.63
CA ASP A 858 22.28 18.36 18.95
C ASP A 858 20.92 17.63 19.09
N GLY A 859 20.68 17.00 20.24
CA GLY A 859 19.44 16.24 20.43
C GLY A 859 19.44 15.28 21.62
N ASP A 860 18.30 14.60 21.78
CA ASP A 860 18.09 13.57 22.79
C ASP A 860 18.31 12.19 22.19
N TYR A 861 19.10 11.35 22.86
CA TYR A 861 19.53 10.05 22.38
C TYR A 861 19.16 8.95 23.36
N GLU A 862 18.82 7.77 22.84
CA GLU A 862 18.55 6.57 23.62
C GLU A 862 19.39 5.41 23.06
N LEU A 863 20.37 4.96 23.85
CA LEU A 863 21.14 3.76 23.56
C LEU A 863 20.48 2.57 24.23
N PHE A 864 20.21 1.54 23.45
CA PHE A 864 19.70 0.27 23.93
C PHE A 864 20.75 -0.83 23.76
N THR A 865 20.81 -1.74 24.72
CA THR A 865 21.54 -3.00 24.62
C THR A 865 20.65 -4.16 25.04
N GLU A 866 20.87 -5.34 24.48
CA GLU A 866 20.00 -6.49 24.70
C GLU A 866 20.76 -7.82 24.70
N LYS A 867 20.31 -8.74 25.57
CA LYS A 867 20.57 -10.18 25.46
C LYS A 867 19.25 -10.93 25.30
N ARG A 868 19.03 -11.55 24.13
CA ARG A 868 17.94 -12.51 23.89
C ARG A 868 18.31 -13.89 24.44
N LEU A 869 17.38 -14.49 25.18
CA LEU A 869 17.52 -15.84 25.75
C LEU A 869 16.88 -16.89 24.81
N PRO A 870 17.30 -18.18 24.87
CA PRO A 870 16.75 -19.23 24.01
C PRO A 870 15.24 -19.48 24.17
N ASN A 871 14.67 -19.18 25.33
CA ASN A 871 13.22 -19.23 25.53
C ASN A 871 12.48 -18.02 24.92
N GLY A 872 13.18 -17.09 24.29
CA GLY A 872 12.66 -15.87 23.67
C GLY A 872 12.56 -14.67 24.60
N ASN A 873 12.83 -14.80 25.90
CA ASN A 873 12.88 -13.65 26.80
C ASN A 873 14.02 -12.70 26.43
N ALA A 874 13.87 -11.42 26.78
CA ALA A 874 14.81 -10.37 26.43
C ALA A 874 15.23 -9.56 27.63
N TYR A 875 16.52 -9.53 27.93
CA TYR A 875 17.03 -8.66 28.99
C TYR A 875 17.75 -7.47 28.35
N GLY A 876 17.12 -6.31 28.49
CA GLY A 876 17.55 -5.08 27.86
C GLY A 876 18.08 -4.06 28.85
N LYS A 877 18.81 -3.08 28.35
CA LYS A 877 19.16 -1.86 29.10
C LYS A 877 19.00 -0.66 28.17
N ARG A 878 18.43 0.42 28.70
CA ARG A 878 18.31 1.73 28.04
C ARG A 878 19.13 2.76 28.80
N VAL A 879 19.85 3.58 28.04
CA VAL A 879 20.57 4.75 28.55
C VAL A 879 20.16 5.96 27.69
N ALA A 880 19.43 6.89 28.30
CA ALA A 880 19.01 8.14 27.70
C ALA A 880 19.98 9.28 28.06
N PHE A 881 20.33 10.10 27.09
CA PHE A 881 21.27 11.22 27.26
C PHE A 881 21.05 12.31 26.20
N THR A 882 21.45 13.53 26.51
CA THR A 882 21.39 14.67 25.57
C THR A 882 22.80 15.04 25.12
N LEU A 883 22.96 15.37 23.84
CA LEU A 883 24.16 15.97 23.27
C LEU A 883 23.84 17.39 22.80
N ALA A 884 24.69 18.36 23.13
CA ALA A 884 24.51 19.75 22.73
C ALA A 884 25.84 20.50 22.66
N GLY A 885 25.98 21.39 21.67
CA GLY A 885 27.02 22.42 21.66
C GLY A 885 28.45 21.90 21.41
N GLY A 886 28.59 20.76 20.74
CA GLY A 886 29.89 20.14 20.49
C GLY A 886 30.38 19.26 21.63
N ALA A 887 29.45 18.66 22.38
CA ALA A 887 29.76 17.76 23.49
C ALA A 887 30.54 16.53 23.01
N GLU A 888 31.51 16.10 23.82
CA GLU A 888 32.16 14.80 23.72
C GLU A 888 31.61 13.90 24.84
N LYS A 889 31.04 12.75 24.49
CA LYS A 889 30.48 11.79 25.45
C LYS A 889 31.03 10.39 25.17
N GLU A 890 31.42 9.71 26.23
CA GLU A 890 31.84 8.31 26.16
C GLU A 890 30.80 7.42 26.87
N LEU A 891 30.41 6.32 26.24
CA LEU A 891 29.52 5.30 26.80
C LEU A 891 30.06 3.89 26.53
N THR A 892 30.01 3.03 27.54
CA THR A 892 30.35 1.61 27.39
C THR A 892 29.08 0.78 27.24
N LEU A 893 29.03 -0.07 26.21
CA LEU A 893 27.97 -1.05 26.04
C LEU A 893 28.01 -2.05 27.19
N SER A 894 26.95 -2.03 28.00
CA SER A 894 26.78 -2.94 29.14
C SER A 894 25.46 -3.69 28.98
N PHE A 895 25.43 -4.95 29.41
CA PHE A 895 24.27 -5.83 29.27
C PHE A 895 23.80 -6.30 30.64
N PRO A 896 22.50 -6.54 30.84
CA PRO A 896 22.01 -7.16 32.06
C PRO A 896 22.65 -8.53 32.32
N GLU A 897 22.78 -8.89 33.59
CA GLU A 897 23.20 -10.24 34.00
C GLU A 897 22.10 -11.26 33.70
N VAL A 898 22.52 -12.43 33.22
CA VAL A 898 21.67 -13.58 32.89
C VAL A 898 22.19 -14.77 33.68
N ARG A 899 21.33 -15.45 34.44
CA ARG A 899 21.70 -16.67 35.17
C ARG A 899 21.61 -17.90 34.26
N ALA A 900 22.41 -18.92 34.53
CA ALA A 900 22.42 -20.14 33.73
C ALA A 900 21.04 -20.83 33.68
N GLU A 901 20.26 -20.78 34.75
CA GLU A 901 18.89 -21.33 34.78
C GLU A 901 17.95 -20.62 33.80
N GLU A 902 18.19 -19.33 33.51
CA GLU A 902 17.34 -18.50 32.65
C GLU A 902 17.60 -18.75 31.15
N LEU A 903 18.74 -19.37 30.83
CA LEU A 903 19.10 -19.81 29.48
C LEU A 903 18.40 -21.11 29.09
N LEU A 904 17.87 -21.86 30.06
CA LEU A 904 17.11 -23.08 29.78
C LEU A 904 15.72 -22.71 29.22
N GLY A 905 15.39 -23.33 28.08
CA GLY A 905 14.06 -23.36 27.50
C GLY A 905 13.37 -24.70 27.73
N ASP A 906 12.17 -24.83 27.19
CA ASP A 906 11.47 -26.10 27.05
C ASP A 906 10.69 -26.09 25.74
N ILE A 907 11.41 -26.32 24.64
CA ILE A 907 10.83 -26.33 23.29
C ILE A 907 10.59 -27.78 22.89
N ARG A 908 9.32 -28.14 22.65
CA ARG A 908 9.00 -29.49 22.18
C ARG A 908 9.44 -29.69 20.73
N LEU A 909 10.33 -30.65 20.52
CA LEU A 909 10.86 -31.03 19.21
C LEU A 909 10.75 -32.54 19.00
N PRO A 910 10.33 -33.00 17.80
CA PRO A 910 10.44 -34.41 17.44
C PRO A 910 11.91 -34.86 17.40
N ALA A 911 12.13 -36.17 17.39
CA ALA A 911 13.45 -36.76 17.17
C ALA A 911 13.98 -36.40 15.77
N ILE A 912 15.23 -35.93 15.70
CA ILE A 912 15.88 -35.58 14.45
C ILE A 912 16.21 -36.88 13.69
N GLY A 913 15.79 -36.98 12.43
CA GLY A 913 15.99 -38.18 11.62
C GLY A 913 15.30 -39.45 12.15
N GLY A 914 14.34 -39.32 13.08
CA GLY A 914 13.66 -40.46 13.71
C GLY A 914 14.50 -41.20 14.76
N ILE A 915 15.63 -40.62 15.20
CA ILE A 915 16.55 -41.27 16.15
C ILE A 915 16.15 -40.91 17.59
N GLU A 916 15.56 -41.86 18.32
CA GLU A 916 15.15 -41.66 19.71
C GLU A 916 16.35 -41.46 20.66
N ASN A 917 16.16 -40.68 21.72
CA ASN A 917 17.18 -40.44 22.73
C ASN A 917 17.18 -41.54 23.80
N GLU A 918 18.31 -42.22 23.96
CA GLU A 918 18.51 -43.29 24.96
C GLU A 918 19.11 -42.76 26.27
N SER A 919 19.70 -41.55 26.25
CA SER A 919 20.28 -40.89 27.41
C SER A 919 19.34 -39.80 27.97
N PRO A 920 19.50 -39.39 29.24
CA PRO A 920 18.73 -38.28 29.81
C PRO A 920 18.94 -36.96 29.05
N PHE A 921 20.11 -36.77 28.44
CA PHE A 921 20.44 -35.63 27.60
C PHE A 921 21.06 -36.05 26.27
N ALA A 922 20.88 -35.23 25.23
CA ALA A 922 21.61 -35.34 23.97
C ALA A 922 22.14 -33.97 23.52
N MET A 923 23.36 -33.94 23.00
CA MET A 923 23.89 -32.82 22.22
C MET A 923 23.80 -33.18 20.74
N GLU A 924 22.98 -32.43 20.00
CA GLU A 924 22.66 -32.67 18.61
C GLU A 924 23.14 -31.48 17.77
N PHE A 925 23.88 -31.75 16.70
CA PHE A 925 24.48 -30.72 15.84
C PHE A 925 24.16 -30.98 14.39
N LEU A 926 23.59 -30.00 13.67
CA LEU A 926 23.63 -30.00 12.20
C LEU A 926 24.85 -29.22 11.77
N LEU A 927 25.73 -29.83 10.97
CA LEU A 927 27.04 -29.27 10.63
C LEU A 927 27.24 -29.16 9.12
N ALA A 928 28.06 -28.19 8.72
CA ALA A 928 28.72 -28.11 7.41
C ALA A 928 30.23 -28.36 7.57
N PRO A 929 30.70 -29.63 7.57
CA PRO A 929 32.10 -29.95 7.82
C PRO A 929 33.07 -29.28 6.84
N GLY A 930 34.15 -28.71 7.36
CA GLY A 930 35.15 -27.97 6.59
C GLY A 930 34.82 -26.49 6.37
N GLU A 931 33.65 -26.03 6.80
CA GLU A 931 33.20 -24.64 6.66
C GLU A 931 33.08 -23.97 8.02
N GLU A 932 33.52 -22.72 8.13
CA GLU A 932 33.20 -21.89 9.29
C GLU A 932 31.73 -21.46 9.23
N PRO A 933 30.98 -21.49 10.34
CA PRO A 933 31.43 -21.69 11.73
C PRO A 933 31.37 -23.15 12.25
N SER A 934 31.09 -24.14 11.40
CA SER A 934 31.00 -25.55 11.84
C SER A 934 32.36 -26.15 12.20
N GLU A 935 33.45 -25.65 11.62
CA GLU A 935 34.81 -26.02 12.01
C GLU A 935 35.16 -25.54 13.42
N HIS A 936 34.78 -24.31 13.79
CA HIS A 936 34.97 -23.80 15.13
C HIS A 936 34.30 -24.69 16.20
N ILE A 937 33.02 -25.04 16.03
CA ILE A 937 32.33 -25.89 17.01
C ILE A 937 32.94 -27.29 17.07
N ALA A 938 33.37 -27.84 15.94
CA ALA A 938 34.03 -29.15 15.91
C ALA A 938 35.34 -29.14 16.71
N ASN A 939 36.09 -28.04 16.66
CA ASN A 939 37.31 -27.84 17.46
C ASN A 939 37.01 -27.70 18.96
N GLU A 940 35.94 -27.01 19.35
CA GLU A 940 35.52 -26.96 20.75
C GLU A 940 35.16 -28.33 21.31
N ILE A 941 34.41 -29.14 20.54
CA ILE A 941 34.08 -30.52 20.93
C ILE A 941 35.35 -31.36 21.08
N LEU A 942 36.36 -31.15 20.23
CA LEU A 942 37.66 -31.83 20.34
C LEU A 942 38.44 -31.40 21.58
N ALA A 943 38.32 -30.13 22.00
CA ALA A 943 38.93 -29.63 23.23
C ALA A 943 38.33 -30.34 24.47
N GLU A 944 37.00 -30.51 24.48
CA GLU A 944 36.25 -31.14 25.58
C GLU A 944 36.06 -32.67 25.42
N ARG A 945 36.83 -33.31 24.53
CA ARG A 945 36.64 -34.71 24.12
C ARG A 945 36.65 -35.71 25.28
N ASP A 946 37.48 -35.48 26.30
CA ASP A 946 37.66 -36.43 27.40
C ASP A 946 36.45 -36.40 28.34
N ALA A 947 35.93 -35.21 28.63
CA ALA A 947 34.70 -35.02 29.41
C ALA A 947 33.48 -35.61 28.67
N LEU A 948 33.35 -35.32 27.37
CA LEU A 948 32.26 -35.83 26.55
C LEU A 948 32.31 -37.36 26.40
N ARG A 949 33.50 -37.96 26.22
CA ARG A 949 33.65 -39.43 26.19
C ARG A 949 33.22 -40.09 27.50
N ALA A 950 33.59 -39.51 28.65
CA ALA A 950 33.17 -40.03 29.94
C ALA A 950 31.64 -40.02 30.09
N LEU A 951 30.98 -38.91 29.72
CA LEU A 951 29.52 -38.79 29.78
C LEU A 951 28.78 -39.75 28.84
N CYS A 952 29.31 -39.97 27.64
CA CYS A 952 28.77 -40.95 26.70
C CYS A 952 28.94 -42.39 27.21
N ALA A 953 30.11 -42.72 27.77
CA ALA A 953 30.37 -44.05 28.34
C ALA A 953 29.46 -44.36 29.53
N GLU A 954 29.13 -43.34 30.35
CA GLU A 954 28.19 -43.45 31.47
C GLU A 954 26.71 -43.38 31.06
N LYS A 955 26.41 -43.27 29.76
CA LYS A 955 25.05 -43.08 29.19
C LYS A 955 24.32 -41.84 29.72
N LYS A 956 25.05 -40.84 30.26
CA LYS A 956 24.50 -39.56 30.74
C LYS A 956 24.25 -38.56 29.61
N LEU A 957 24.97 -38.71 28.51
CA LEU A 957 24.85 -37.85 27.33
C LEU A 957 24.96 -38.67 26.05
N SER A 958 24.14 -38.36 25.05
CA SER A 958 24.32 -38.81 23.67
C SER A 958 24.86 -37.67 22.80
N LEU A 959 25.80 -37.96 21.90
CA LEU A 959 26.35 -36.99 20.93
C LEU A 959 25.91 -37.36 19.52
N ARG A 960 25.44 -36.38 18.74
CA ARG A 960 24.91 -36.60 17.38
C ARG A 960 25.29 -35.49 16.43
N PHE A 961 25.78 -35.87 15.26
CA PHE A 961 26.21 -35.01 14.17
C PHE A 961 25.42 -35.35 12.92
N PHE A 962 24.54 -34.45 12.51
CA PHE A 962 23.71 -34.57 11.31
C PHE A 962 24.38 -33.84 10.15
N LEU A 963 24.55 -34.54 9.04
CA LEU A 963 25.23 -34.05 7.85
C LEU A 963 24.35 -34.17 6.61
N LYS A 964 24.56 -33.26 5.65
CA LYS A 964 23.93 -33.30 4.33
C LYS A 964 24.32 -34.56 3.54
N GLU A 965 25.59 -34.96 3.63
CA GLU A 965 26.13 -36.15 3.00
C GLU A 965 27.10 -36.86 3.95
N GLU A 966 27.11 -38.20 3.91
CA GLU A 966 27.93 -39.02 4.82
C GLU A 966 29.43 -38.82 4.61
N ALA A 967 29.84 -38.57 3.35
CA ALA A 967 31.22 -38.29 2.99
C ALA A 967 31.76 -36.97 3.59
N ALA A 968 30.88 -36.04 3.99
CA ALA A 968 31.32 -34.78 4.59
C ALA A 968 32.01 -34.98 5.94
N ALA A 969 31.76 -36.10 6.64
CA ALA A 969 32.40 -36.40 7.91
C ALA A 969 33.94 -36.57 7.82
N GLU A 970 34.50 -36.74 6.62
CA GLU A 970 35.94 -36.85 6.40
C GLU A 970 36.64 -35.49 6.15
N ARG A 971 35.90 -34.38 6.23
CA ARG A 971 36.42 -33.02 6.01
C ARG A 971 36.76 -32.33 7.34
N GLY A 972 37.79 -31.49 7.31
CA GLY A 972 38.18 -30.64 8.45
C GLY A 972 38.31 -31.36 9.79
N SER A 973 37.95 -30.68 10.88
CA SER A 973 37.99 -31.20 12.24
C SER A 973 36.95 -32.29 12.51
N CYS A 974 35.90 -32.40 11.69
CA CYS A 974 34.94 -33.51 11.77
C CYS A 974 35.60 -34.87 11.54
N LYS A 975 36.68 -34.95 10.75
CA LYS A 975 37.44 -36.20 10.55
C LYS A 975 38.04 -36.72 11.86
N ALA A 976 38.60 -35.83 12.68
CA ALA A 976 39.13 -36.20 13.99
C ALA A 976 38.00 -36.58 14.96
N LEU A 977 36.87 -35.86 14.93
CA LEU A 977 35.69 -36.21 15.73
C LEU A 977 35.15 -37.60 15.37
N LYS A 978 35.09 -37.95 14.09
CA LYS A 978 34.63 -39.28 13.63
C LYS A 978 35.52 -40.42 14.13
N GLN A 979 36.83 -40.19 14.27
CA GLN A 979 37.74 -41.19 14.86
C GLN A 979 37.47 -41.40 16.37
N ILE A 980 36.99 -40.37 17.07
CA ILE A 980 36.73 -40.42 18.51
C ILE A 980 35.30 -40.93 18.80
N PHE A 981 34.32 -40.51 17.99
CA PHE A 981 32.88 -40.77 18.11
C PHE A 981 32.31 -41.33 16.79
N PRO A 982 32.71 -42.54 16.35
CA PRO A 982 32.32 -43.06 15.03
C PRO A 982 30.81 -43.26 14.86
N GLU A 983 30.12 -43.65 15.92
CA GLU A 983 28.67 -43.94 15.92
C GLU A 983 27.79 -42.67 16.04
N ALA A 984 28.39 -41.48 16.16
CA ALA A 984 27.66 -40.23 16.37
C ALA A 984 27.24 -39.53 15.07
N PHE A 985 27.63 -40.01 13.90
CA PHE A 985 27.40 -39.33 12.62
C PHE A 985 26.23 -39.92 11.84
N TYR A 986 25.32 -39.04 11.39
CA TYR A 986 24.10 -39.42 10.69
C TYR A 986 23.89 -38.59 9.43
N ARG A 987 23.44 -39.23 8.36
CA ARG A 987 22.94 -38.53 7.17
C ARG A 987 21.48 -38.16 7.38
N LEU A 988 21.13 -36.89 7.15
CA LEU A 988 19.76 -36.40 7.22
C LEU A 988 19.19 -36.18 5.81
N ALA A 989 18.05 -36.81 5.52
CA ALA A 989 17.32 -36.56 4.27
C ALA A 989 16.74 -35.14 4.27
N ASP A 990 16.78 -34.45 3.12
CA ASP A 990 16.32 -33.05 2.96
C ASP A 990 16.92 -32.08 4.01
N PHE A 991 18.23 -32.22 4.26
CA PHE A 991 18.99 -31.50 5.30
C PHE A 991 18.66 -30.01 5.39
N ASP A 992 18.61 -29.30 4.26
CA ASP A 992 18.37 -27.85 4.23
C ASP A 992 16.94 -27.51 4.70
N ALA A 993 15.92 -28.19 4.16
CA ALA A 993 14.52 -27.97 4.53
C ALA A 993 14.22 -28.39 5.98
N TYR A 994 14.82 -29.50 6.42
CA TYR A 994 14.69 -29.95 7.80
C TYR A 994 15.39 -29.00 8.76
N GLY A 995 16.62 -28.57 8.43
CA GLY A 995 17.38 -27.59 9.22
C GLY A 995 16.67 -26.26 9.34
N GLU A 996 16.08 -25.76 8.25
CA GLU A 996 15.22 -24.58 8.27
C GLU A 996 14.01 -24.76 9.18
N THR A 997 13.27 -25.88 9.03
CA THR A 997 12.11 -26.18 9.89
C THR A 997 12.51 -26.23 11.38
N LEU A 998 13.66 -26.82 11.68
CA LEU A 998 14.17 -26.97 13.03
C LEU A 998 14.61 -25.63 13.62
N ALA A 999 15.37 -24.83 12.87
CA ALA A 999 15.77 -23.48 13.25
C ALA A 999 14.54 -22.62 13.55
N ARG A 1000 13.53 -22.62 12.67
CA ARG A 1000 12.26 -21.89 12.89
C ARG A 1000 11.53 -22.35 14.16
N LYS A 1001 11.45 -23.67 14.41
CA LYS A 1001 10.84 -24.22 15.65
C LYS A 1001 11.62 -23.88 16.91
N LEU A 1002 12.94 -23.76 16.79
CA LEU A 1002 13.85 -23.33 17.86
C LEU A 1002 13.94 -21.81 18.00
N PHE A 1003 13.20 -21.06 17.18
CA PHE A 1003 13.22 -19.60 17.14
C PHE A 1003 14.63 -19.04 16.81
N LEU A 1004 15.37 -19.77 15.97
CA LEU A 1004 16.68 -19.41 15.45
C LEU A 1004 16.58 -19.06 13.96
N GLU A 1005 17.51 -18.24 13.49
CA GLU A 1005 17.59 -17.85 12.08
C GLU A 1005 17.89 -19.07 11.19
N PRO A 1006 17.06 -19.36 10.17
CA PRO A 1006 17.33 -20.43 9.22
C PRO A 1006 18.62 -20.25 8.44
N GLY A 1007 19.21 -21.36 7.98
CA GLY A 1007 20.41 -21.33 7.16
C GLY A 1007 21.72 -21.04 7.91
N GLN A 1008 21.66 -20.78 9.23
CA GLN A 1008 22.86 -20.66 10.06
C GLN A 1008 23.26 -22.02 10.65
N LEU A 1009 24.35 -22.59 10.12
CA LEU A 1009 25.03 -23.75 10.70
C LEU A 1009 26.25 -23.26 11.49
N PRO A 1010 26.71 -23.98 12.54
CA PRO A 1010 26.11 -25.19 13.08
C PRO A 1010 24.80 -24.87 13.79
N LEU A 1011 23.82 -25.77 13.69
CA LEU A 1011 22.63 -25.72 14.54
C LEU A 1011 22.85 -26.69 15.70
N SER A 1012 23.07 -26.15 16.89
CA SER A 1012 23.47 -26.87 18.11
C SER A 1012 22.29 -26.94 19.08
N ILE A 1013 21.99 -28.13 19.60
CA ILE A 1013 20.82 -28.37 20.44
C ILE A 1013 21.22 -29.21 21.64
N LEU A 1014 20.89 -28.76 22.84
CA LEU A 1014 20.89 -29.57 24.05
C LEU A 1014 19.46 -30.03 24.33
N ARG A 1015 19.24 -31.33 24.23
CA ARG A 1015 17.95 -31.98 24.47
C ARG A 1015 17.94 -32.64 25.84
N ARG A 1016 16.79 -32.59 26.52
CA ARG A 1016 16.45 -33.33 27.73
C ARG A 1016 15.33 -34.33 27.43
N GLY A 1017 15.55 -35.60 27.75
CA GLY A 1017 14.63 -36.68 27.44
C GLY A 1017 14.38 -36.83 25.94
N ARG A 1018 13.15 -37.24 25.57
CA ARG A 1018 12.79 -37.53 24.17
C ARG A 1018 12.35 -36.30 23.37
N GLU A 1019 11.65 -35.37 24.00
CA GLU A 1019 10.92 -34.33 23.27
C GLU A 1019 11.32 -32.89 23.61
N SER A 1020 12.14 -32.63 24.63
CA SER A 1020 12.38 -31.26 25.11
C SER A 1020 13.77 -30.76 24.70
N ALA A 1021 13.86 -29.80 23.79
CA ALA A 1021 15.08 -29.01 23.61
C ALA A 1021 15.15 -27.94 24.69
N VAL A 1022 16.15 -28.05 25.54
CA VAL A 1022 16.35 -27.16 26.69
C VAL A 1022 17.32 -26.04 26.40
N PHE A 1023 18.12 -26.14 25.35
CA PHE A 1023 18.95 -25.06 24.86
C PHE A 1023 19.23 -25.27 23.36
N SER A 1024 19.34 -24.18 22.62
CA SER A 1024 19.68 -24.22 21.21
C SER A 1024 20.42 -22.95 20.79
N ALA A 1025 21.34 -23.10 19.84
CA ALA A 1025 22.07 -22.00 19.22
C ALA A 1025 22.35 -22.31 17.75
N ALA A 1026 22.48 -21.25 16.94
CA ALA A 1026 22.90 -21.35 15.54
C ALA A 1026 24.09 -20.43 15.26
N GLY A 1027 24.92 -20.80 14.27
CA GLY A 1027 26.02 -19.97 13.78
C GLY A 1027 27.26 -19.92 14.66
N TYR A 1028 28.11 -18.90 14.47
CA TYR A 1028 29.40 -18.75 15.16
C TYR A 1028 29.19 -18.40 16.64
N ARG A 1029 29.64 -19.28 17.54
CA ARG A 1029 29.57 -19.12 19.00
C ARG A 1029 30.84 -19.66 19.64
N VAL A 1030 31.47 -18.87 20.50
CA VAL A 1030 32.67 -19.25 21.26
C VAL A 1030 32.26 -19.75 22.65
N GLY A 1031 32.85 -20.86 23.10
CA GLY A 1031 32.60 -21.49 24.40
C GLY A 1031 31.24 -22.18 24.49
N LEU A 1032 30.67 -22.59 23.36
CA LEU A 1032 29.32 -23.15 23.32
C LEU A 1032 29.25 -24.52 24.01
N ILE A 1033 30.28 -25.36 23.84
CA ILE A 1033 30.28 -26.71 24.41
C ILE A 1033 30.36 -26.68 25.93
N ASP A 1034 31.23 -25.83 26.49
CA ASP A 1034 31.33 -25.61 27.94
C ASP A 1034 30.00 -25.14 28.52
N LEU A 1035 29.35 -24.18 27.85
CA LEU A 1035 28.02 -23.71 28.25
C LEU A 1035 26.99 -24.84 28.21
N MET A 1036 26.96 -25.66 27.16
CA MET A 1036 26.01 -26.78 27.07
C MET A 1036 26.26 -27.83 28.19
N LEU A 1037 27.52 -28.04 28.58
CA LEU A 1037 27.86 -28.91 29.71
C LEU A 1037 27.40 -28.34 31.06
N GLU A 1038 27.55 -27.02 31.26
CA GLU A 1038 27.04 -26.32 32.44
C GLU A 1038 25.50 -26.38 32.50
N LEU A 1039 24.83 -26.04 31.40
CA LEU A 1039 23.37 -26.06 31.29
C LEU A 1039 22.79 -27.46 31.52
N ARG A 1040 23.49 -28.52 31.11
CA ARG A 1040 23.14 -29.91 31.42
C ARG A 1040 23.10 -30.16 32.93
N LEU A 1041 24.12 -29.70 33.67
CA LEU A 1041 24.19 -29.83 35.14
C LEU A 1041 23.08 -29.03 35.84
N VAL A 1042 22.80 -27.83 35.35
CA VAL A 1042 21.69 -27.00 35.86
C VAL A 1042 20.35 -27.68 35.60
N GLY A 1043 20.15 -28.22 34.39
CA GLY A 1043 18.96 -28.98 34.00
C GLY A 1043 18.77 -30.29 34.77
N GLU A 1044 19.85 -30.93 35.22
CA GLU A 1044 19.81 -32.09 36.14
C GLU A 1044 19.32 -31.68 37.54
N LYS A 1045 19.77 -30.54 38.08
CA LYS A 1045 19.35 -30.03 39.40
C LYS A 1045 17.92 -29.52 39.43
N GLY A 1046 17.41 -28.95 38.33
CA GLY A 1046 16.01 -28.50 38.24
C GLY A 1046 15.00 -29.65 38.14
N ALA A 1047 15.43 -30.85 37.74
CA ALA A 1047 14.57 -32.03 37.66
C ALA A 1047 14.34 -32.71 39.04
N SER A 1048 15.11 -32.36 40.07
CA SER A 1048 14.94 -32.88 41.43
C SER A 1048 14.08 -31.98 42.34
N SER A 1049 13.59 -30.84 41.83
CA SER A 1049 12.73 -29.89 42.55
C SER A 1049 11.36 -29.65 41.91
N LEU A 1050 10.91 -30.53 41.01
CA LEU A 1050 9.57 -30.56 40.42
C LEU A 1050 8.77 -31.76 40.92
#